data_AF-A0A544QR70-F1
#
_entry.id   AF-A0A544QR70-F1
#
_cell.length_a   1.000
_cell.length_b   1.000
_cell.length_c   1.000
_cell.angle_alpha   90.00
_cell.angle_beta   90.00
_cell.angle_gamma   90.00
#
_symmetry.space_group_name_H-M   'P 1'
#
loop_
_entity.id
_entity.type
_entity.pdbx_description
1 polymer ?
#
loop_
_entity_poly.entity_id
_entity_poly.type
_entity_poly.pdbx_seq_one_letter_code
_entity_poly.pdbx_strand_id
1 'polypeptide(L)'
;MTVRTNAIDAPVFGVDIQSGDIRGDAPAYALVVIDDGEIERDVVSFRKLCRLIDDEEPALVATDNAYELAADKNELVGFLRSLPSATKLVQVTGDERPEPLSRVASRHGVPYDKKPMAEAEAAARLATANVGCEVSAFTDTTTVKVARGRSTGSGGWSQDRYTRRIHGNVKKVAREVESKLDSANLDYTQDVTEKYGGYSNAIFTVEATPDELPVSTHRAGDTRIEIEREQRDGISYQPLVKRRDRVIVGIDPGTTTAAAVVSLDGRVLAQFSSRTADTAEVTEWLIEQGRPLIVAADVTPIPQTVEAFRRSFEATAWTPENDLPVDEKLHRTRDHEYDNDHERDAMAAALYAYDDREDQFDRITEKTPPRFDREEVIAHVVANESSVEAAIDELSDEDDGDDEESTHEPRELTSEEQRIKDLEAQVERLQSHNEELQAELADRKDTIEEYEDELSEAKREERREARERRAVSRLKRETDRLERERDEARERADELDAKLDRLKELWKLDHSDAAVTGDRNLVSVKIVEQFTNRALDDAEEEVGLTRGDIIYFRDASGAGRSTAERVAEIEPRAIIRGGGLSDAADEVLFEAGIPVGSAEDVSIQEIDELAVVDDAEIEALIDDWEDRAESREREQKASMVDELISEHRADTKSGGS
;
A
#
# COMPACT_ATOMS: atom_id res chain seq x y z
N MET A 1 -8.57 47.13 -20.70
CA MET A 1 -9.47 46.15 -21.33
C MET A 1 -9.60 45.02 -20.35
N THR A 2 -10.66 45.03 -19.55
CA THR A 2 -10.95 44.00 -18.55
C THR A 2 -11.38 42.74 -19.28
N VAL A 3 -10.66 41.65 -19.06
CA VAL A 3 -11.02 40.33 -19.58
C VAL A 3 -12.37 39.97 -18.95
N ARG A 4 -13.40 39.84 -19.78
CA ARG A 4 -14.72 39.33 -19.37
C ARG A 4 -14.58 37.83 -19.17
N THR A 5 -14.32 37.41 -17.93
CA THR A 5 -14.10 35.99 -17.59
C THR A 5 -15.35 35.25 -17.12
N ASN A 6 -16.54 35.87 -17.14
CA ASN A 6 -17.73 35.36 -16.45
C ASN A 6 -18.94 35.02 -17.36
N ALA A 7 -18.75 34.85 -18.67
CA ALA A 7 -19.90 34.47 -19.51
C ALA A 7 -20.18 32.97 -19.35
N ILE A 8 -21.16 32.64 -18.52
CA ILE A 8 -21.88 31.38 -18.65
C ILE A 8 -22.66 31.49 -19.96
N ASP A 9 -22.30 30.69 -20.96
CA ASP A 9 -22.84 30.80 -22.33
C ASP A 9 -24.29 30.26 -22.48
N ALA A 10 -24.98 29.95 -21.37
CA ALA A 10 -26.35 29.44 -21.33
C ALA A 10 -27.11 29.95 -20.09
N PRO A 11 -28.45 29.89 -20.07
CA PRO A 11 -29.25 30.42 -18.97
C PRO A 11 -28.93 29.76 -17.63
N VAL A 12 -29.09 30.49 -16.54
CA VAL A 12 -29.05 29.98 -15.16
C VAL A 12 -30.43 30.04 -14.56
N PHE A 13 -30.95 28.90 -14.10
CA PHE A 13 -32.24 28.79 -13.45
C PHE A 13 -32.06 28.82 -11.94
N GLY A 14 -32.83 29.62 -11.22
CA GLY A 14 -32.99 29.55 -9.77
C GLY A 14 -34.36 29.01 -9.42
N VAL A 15 -34.42 28.07 -8.49
CA VAL A 15 -35.64 27.35 -8.14
C VAL A 15 -35.81 27.24 -6.63
N ASP A 16 -37.03 27.51 -6.18
CA ASP A 16 -37.46 27.40 -4.78
C ASP A 16 -38.93 26.92 -4.71
N ILE A 17 -39.34 26.26 -3.62
CA ILE A 17 -40.74 25.84 -3.42
C ILE A 17 -41.64 27.06 -3.14
N GLN A 18 -42.44 27.45 -4.14
CA GLN A 18 -43.41 28.53 -4.01
C GLN A 18 -44.59 28.17 -3.10
N SER A 19 -45.13 26.95 -3.24
CA SER A 19 -46.26 26.47 -2.45
C SER A 19 -46.48 24.97 -2.64
N GLY A 20 -46.98 24.32 -1.59
CA GLY A 20 -47.17 22.87 -1.56
C GLY A 20 -46.05 22.19 -0.77
N ASP A 21 -46.17 20.88 -0.66
CA ASP A 21 -45.12 20.01 -0.12
C ASP A 21 -44.75 19.05 -1.25
N ILE A 22 -43.46 18.80 -1.44
CA ILE A 22 -43.01 17.81 -2.43
C ILE A 22 -43.55 16.41 -2.13
N ARG A 23 -43.92 16.15 -0.87
CA ARG A 23 -44.59 14.92 -0.40
C ARG A 23 -46.12 14.98 -0.47
N GLY A 24 -46.70 16.10 -0.91
CA GLY A 24 -48.14 16.37 -0.99
C GLY A 24 -48.69 16.54 -2.41
N ASP A 25 -49.86 17.20 -2.56
CA ASP A 25 -50.52 17.40 -3.86
C ASP A 25 -49.95 18.62 -4.61
N ALA A 26 -49.32 18.35 -5.75
CA ALA A 26 -48.94 19.30 -6.82
C ALA A 26 -48.12 20.54 -6.38
N PRO A 27 -46.82 20.38 -6.05
CA PRO A 27 -45.95 21.51 -5.72
C PRO A 27 -45.82 22.49 -6.91
N ALA A 28 -45.84 23.78 -6.58
CA ALA A 28 -45.50 24.86 -7.48
C ALA A 28 -44.15 25.44 -7.07
N TYR A 29 -43.34 25.79 -8.07
CA TYR A 29 -41.99 26.27 -7.92
C TYR A 29 -41.90 27.71 -8.39
N ALA A 30 -41.19 28.53 -7.62
CA ALA A 30 -40.70 29.81 -8.08
C ALA A 30 -39.53 29.52 -9.02
N LEU A 31 -39.59 30.02 -10.25
CA LEU A 31 -38.53 29.90 -11.24
C LEU A 31 -38.05 31.29 -11.61
N VAL A 32 -36.74 31.50 -11.49
CA VAL A 32 -36.05 32.69 -11.97
C VAL A 32 -35.06 32.26 -13.04
N VAL A 33 -35.12 32.87 -14.21
CA VAL A 33 -34.18 32.60 -15.31
C VAL A 33 -33.30 33.84 -15.49
N ILE A 34 -31.99 33.65 -15.41
CA ILE A 34 -30.99 34.67 -15.69
C ILE A 34 -30.31 34.29 -17.01
N ASP A 35 -30.44 35.15 -18.02
CA ASP A 35 -29.80 34.99 -19.32
C ASP A 35 -29.27 36.34 -19.81
N ASP A 36 -27.97 36.44 -20.09
CA ASP A 36 -27.29 37.68 -20.51
C ASP A 36 -27.61 38.94 -19.68
N GLY A 37 -27.92 38.76 -18.38
CA GLY A 37 -28.27 39.84 -17.45
C GLY A 37 -29.75 40.24 -17.45
N GLU A 38 -30.58 39.65 -18.32
CA GLU A 38 -32.03 39.70 -18.23
C GLU A 38 -32.53 38.71 -17.18
N ILE A 39 -33.59 39.09 -16.44
CA ILE A 39 -34.16 38.28 -15.36
C ILE A 39 -35.64 38.06 -15.63
N GLU A 40 -36.02 36.83 -15.93
CA GLU A 40 -37.41 36.39 -16.03
C GLU A 40 -37.86 35.67 -14.77
N ARG A 41 -39.13 35.83 -14.39
CA ARG A 41 -39.70 35.25 -13.18
C ARG A 41 -41.04 34.59 -13.50
N ASP A 42 -41.22 33.34 -13.11
CA ASP A 42 -42.45 32.58 -13.33
C ASP A 42 -42.75 31.64 -12.16
N VAL A 43 -44.01 31.22 -12.04
CA VAL A 43 -44.43 30.15 -11.12
C VAL A 43 -44.86 28.95 -11.95
N VAL A 44 -44.15 27.84 -11.79
CA VAL A 44 -44.27 26.66 -12.65
C VAL A 44 -44.57 25.40 -11.85
N SER A 45 -45.28 24.44 -12.45
CA SER A 45 -45.38 23.09 -11.87
C SER A 45 -44.08 22.33 -12.12
N PHE A 46 -43.79 21.29 -11.33
CA PHE A 46 -42.63 20.42 -11.54
C PHE A 46 -42.51 19.94 -13.00
N ARG A 47 -43.64 19.51 -13.59
CA ARG A 47 -43.68 19.06 -14.99
C ARG A 47 -43.32 20.17 -15.98
N LYS A 48 -43.73 21.41 -15.71
CA LYS A 48 -43.37 22.57 -16.55
C LYS A 48 -41.90 22.93 -16.35
N LEU A 49 -41.38 22.88 -15.12
CA LEU A 49 -39.96 23.08 -14.82
C LEU A 49 -39.08 22.11 -15.60
N CYS A 50 -39.32 20.79 -15.49
CA CYS A 50 -38.54 19.80 -16.24
C CYS A 50 -38.58 20.05 -17.75
N ARG A 51 -39.75 20.42 -18.30
CA ARG A 51 -39.88 20.75 -19.72
C ARG A 51 -39.07 21.99 -20.11
N LEU A 52 -39.02 23.02 -19.26
CA LEU A 52 -38.20 24.21 -19.52
C LEU A 52 -36.72 23.88 -19.46
N ILE A 53 -36.29 23.06 -18.50
CA ILE A 53 -34.91 22.58 -18.43
C ILE A 53 -34.53 21.79 -19.70
N ASP A 54 -35.40 20.90 -20.19
CA ASP A 54 -35.16 20.15 -21.42
C ASP A 54 -35.20 21.03 -22.69
N ASP A 55 -36.06 22.06 -22.72
CA ASP A 55 -36.26 22.92 -23.90
C ASP A 55 -35.15 24.00 -24.01
N GLU A 56 -34.66 24.52 -22.88
CA GLU A 56 -33.71 25.64 -22.81
C GLU A 56 -32.28 25.21 -22.45
N GLU A 57 -32.08 23.98 -21.96
CA GLU A 57 -30.78 23.42 -21.56
C GLU A 57 -29.92 24.40 -20.74
N PRO A 58 -30.42 24.89 -19.58
CA PRO A 58 -29.68 25.85 -18.77
C PRO A 58 -28.33 25.26 -18.33
N ALA A 59 -27.30 26.09 -18.23
CA ALA A 59 -26.01 25.64 -17.70
C ALA A 59 -26.16 25.13 -16.26
N LEU A 60 -26.89 25.88 -15.44
CA LEU A 60 -27.05 25.61 -14.02
C LEU A 60 -28.53 25.69 -13.62
N VAL A 61 -28.96 24.76 -12.78
CA VAL A 61 -30.21 24.83 -12.02
C VAL A 61 -29.82 24.97 -10.55
N ALA A 62 -30.10 26.11 -9.94
CA ALA A 62 -29.67 26.49 -8.61
C ALA A 62 -30.83 26.45 -7.62
N THR A 63 -30.57 25.92 -6.43
CA THR A 63 -31.51 25.88 -5.30
C THR A 63 -30.74 26.02 -3.99
N ASP A 64 -31.43 26.39 -2.92
CA ASP A 64 -30.86 26.42 -1.58
C ASP A 64 -30.75 25.02 -0.97
N ASN A 65 -31.59 24.07 -1.40
CA ASN A 65 -31.57 22.69 -0.95
C ASN A 65 -32.06 21.74 -2.06
N ALA A 66 -31.22 20.79 -2.46
CA ALA A 66 -31.54 19.86 -3.54
C ALA A 66 -32.79 19.00 -3.27
N TYR A 67 -33.14 18.77 -2.00
CA TYR A 67 -34.36 18.04 -1.59
C TYR A 67 -35.64 18.86 -1.74
N GLU A 68 -35.55 20.12 -2.18
CA GLU A 68 -36.70 20.86 -2.66
C GLU A 68 -37.19 20.38 -4.02
N LEU A 69 -36.34 19.71 -4.80
CA LEU A 69 -36.68 19.17 -6.13
C LEU A 69 -36.95 17.66 -6.10
N ALA A 70 -36.73 17.02 -4.95
CA ALA A 70 -36.93 15.59 -4.76
C ALA A 70 -37.24 15.24 -3.29
N ALA A 71 -38.24 14.39 -3.04
CA ALA A 71 -38.67 14.08 -1.67
C ALA A 71 -37.70 13.18 -0.89
N ASP A 72 -36.88 12.41 -1.60
CA ASP A 72 -35.87 11.50 -1.07
C ASP A 72 -34.69 11.30 -2.03
N LYS A 73 -33.69 10.53 -1.57
CA LYS A 73 -32.46 10.24 -2.32
C LYS A 73 -32.73 9.56 -3.67
N ASN A 74 -33.70 8.66 -3.77
CA ASN A 74 -33.98 7.94 -5.03
C ASN A 74 -34.64 8.87 -6.04
N GLU A 75 -35.56 9.73 -5.59
CA GLU A 75 -36.15 10.76 -6.42
C GLU A 75 -35.11 11.77 -6.92
N LEU A 76 -34.16 12.16 -6.06
CA LEU A 76 -33.10 13.09 -6.42
C LEU A 76 -32.15 12.49 -7.47
N VAL A 77 -31.77 11.22 -7.31
CA VAL A 77 -31.02 10.48 -8.35
C VAL A 77 -31.82 10.40 -9.66
N GLY A 78 -33.14 10.21 -9.57
CA GLY A 78 -34.03 10.20 -10.73
C GLY A 78 -34.08 11.55 -11.44
N PHE A 79 -34.16 12.65 -10.69
CA PHE A 79 -34.14 14.01 -11.21
C PHE A 79 -32.79 14.33 -11.87
N LEU A 80 -31.67 14.05 -11.20
CA LEU A 80 -30.32 14.22 -11.75
C LEU A 80 -30.11 13.42 -13.04
N ARG A 81 -30.71 12.23 -13.15
CA ARG A 81 -30.67 11.43 -14.39
C ARG A 81 -31.51 12.02 -15.53
N SER A 82 -32.54 12.80 -15.20
CA SER A 82 -33.43 13.43 -16.18
C SER A 82 -32.89 14.75 -16.74
N LEU A 83 -31.94 15.38 -16.05
CA LEU A 83 -31.33 16.62 -16.54
C LEU A 83 -30.58 16.40 -17.86
N PRO A 84 -30.59 17.39 -18.77
CA PRO A 84 -29.66 17.43 -19.89
C PRO A 84 -28.22 17.29 -19.38
N SER A 85 -27.39 16.62 -20.15
CA SER A 85 -26.09 16.16 -19.67
C SER A 85 -25.05 17.29 -19.47
N ALA A 86 -25.29 18.46 -20.08
CA ALA A 86 -24.56 19.70 -19.83
C ALA A 86 -25.13 20.54 -18.66
N THR A 87 -26.38 20.27 -18.24
CA THR A 87 -27.06 20.99 -17.15
C THR A 87 -26.64 20.43 -15.80
N LYS A 88 -26.19 21.30 -14.89
CA LYS A 88 -25.79 20.92 -13.54
C LYS A 88 -26.80 21.40 -12.50
N LEU A 89 -27.15 20.53 -11.55
CA LEU A 89 -27.88 20.94 -10.35
C LEU A 89 -26.88 21.51 -9.34
N VAL A 90 -27.17 22.68 -8.79
CA VAL A 90 -26.31 23.41 -7.85
C VAL A 90 -27.06 23.70 -6.57
N GLN A 91 -26.45 23.34 -5.45
CA GLN A 91 -26.88 23.78 -4.13
C GLN A 91 -26.01 24.95 -3.68
N VAL A 92 -26.58 26.16 -3.59
CA VAL A 92 -25.80 27.38 -3.33
C VAL A 92 -25.39 27.57 -1.87
N THR A 93 -26.05 26.84 -0.96
CA THR A 93 -25.87 26.94 0.50
C THR A 93 -24.72 26.10 1.05
N GLY A 94 -24.08 25.28 0.22
CA GLY A 94 -22.99 24.39 0.63
C GLY A 94 -23.26 22.93 0.29
N ASP A 95 -22.64 22.04 1.05
CA ASP A 95 -22.62 20.59 0.84
C ASP A 95 -23.77 19.87 1.59
N GLU A 96 -23.48 18.73 2.22
CA GLU A 96 -24.43 17.98 3.05
C GLU A 96 -24.92 18.78 4.27
N ARG A 97 -24.21 19.85 4.67
CA ARG A 97 -24.58 20.74 5.77
C ARG A 97 -24.82 22.16 5.25
N PRO A 98 -25.97 22.42 4.61
CA PRO A 98 -26.26 23.72 4.02
C PRO A 98 -26.30 24.82 5.09
N GLU A 99 -25.61 25.93 4.82
CA GLU A 99 -25.76 27.17 5.58
C GLU A 99 -27.06 27.89 5.19
N PRO A 100 -27.62 28.76 6.05
CA PRO A 100 -28.79 29.55 5.68
C PRO A 100 -28.51 30.41 4.43
N LEU A 101 -29.39 30.35 3.42
CA LEU A 101 -29.27 31.13 2.18
C LEU A 101 -29.04 32.62 2.45
N SER A 102 -29.75 33.19 3.43
CA SER A 102 -29.55 34.58 3.89
C SER A 102 -28.09 34.93 4.21
N ARG A 103 -27.33 34.02 4.81
CA ARG A 103 -25.92 34.23 5.19
C ARG A 103 -25.02 34.17 3.96
N VAL A 104 -25.26 33.20 3.07
CA VAL A 104 -24.49 33.06 1.83
C VAL A 104 -24.75 34.26 0.91
N ALA A 105 -26.01 34.67 0.75
CA ALA A 105 -26.38 35.83 -0.04
C ALA A 105 -25.71 37.11 0.50
N SER A 106 -25.72 37.32 1.82
CA SER A 106 -25.07 38.48 2.45
C SER A 106 -23.55 38.50 2.21
N ARG A 107 -22.88 37.35 2.28
CA ARG A 107 -21.42 37.21 2.04
C ARG A 107 -21.01 37.55 0.60
N HIS A 108 -21.96 37.53 -0.33
CA HIS A 108 -21.71 37.73 -1.75
C HIS A 108 -22.43 38.96 -2.31
N GLY A 109 -22.91 39.87 -1.45
CA GLY A 109 -23.62 41.09 -1.87
C GLY A 109 -24.90 40.83 -2.68
N VAL A 110 -25.53 39.65 -2.50
CA VAL A 110 -26.74 39.27 -3.24
C VAL A 110 -27.99 39.69 -2.45
N PRO A 111 -28.93 40.44 -3.06
CA PRO A 111 -30.19 40.80 -2.41
C PRO A 111 -30.99 39.58 -1.98
N TYR A 112 -31.54 39.60 -0.75
CA TYR A 112 -32.27 38.48 -0.16
C TYR A 112 -33.54 38.92 0.59
N ASP A 113 -34.64 38.17 0.40
CA ASP A 113 -35.90 38.24 1.16
C ASP A 113 -36.44 36.80 1.29
N LYS A 114 -37.21 36.49 2.33
CA LYS A 114 -37.77 35.14 2.62
C LYS A 114 -38.94 34.76 1.70
N LYS A 115 -39.14 35.47 0.60
CA LYS A 115 -40.19 35.14 -0.37
C LYS A 115 -39.61 34.13 -1.35
N PRO A 116 -40.32 33.05 -1.71
CA PRO A 116 -39.81 32.03 -2.62
C PRO A 116 -39.19 32.57 -3.91
N MET A 117 -39.82 33.56 -4.54
CA MET A 117 -39.30 34.20 -5.75
C MET A 117 -37.97 34.95 -5.52
N ALA A 118 -37.78 35.54 -4.34
CA ALA A 118 -36.53 36.20 -3.97
C ALA A 118 -35.43 35.20 -3.60
N GLU A 119 -35.79 34.07 -2.99
CA GLU A 119 -34.86 32.97 -2.68
C GLU A 119 -34.37 32.29 -3.97
N ALA A 120 -35.28 32.02 -4.91
CA ALA A 120 -34.95 31.55 -6.25
C ALA A 120 -34.04 32.54 -7.00
N GLU A 121 -34.31 33.85 -6.94
CA GLU A 121 -33.45 34.86 -7.56
C GLU A 121 -32.06 34.92 -6.91
N ALA A 122 -31.98 34.86 -5.58
CA ALA A 122 -30.72 34.83 -4.86
C ALA A 122 -29.91 33.58 -5.23
N ALA A 123 -30.53 32.41 -5.32
CA ALA A 123 -29.89 31.18 -5.76
C ALA A 123 -29.35 31.29 -7.19
N ALA A 124 -30.14 31.81 -8.14
CA ALA A 124 -29.68 32.02 -9.52
C ALA A 124 -28.47 32.97 -9.59
N ARG A 125 -28.50 34.08 -8.85
CA ARG A 125 -27.40 35.05 -8.79
C ARG A 125 -26.13 34.46 -8.19
N LEU A 126 -26.25 33.71 -7.08
CA LEU A 126 -25.13 33.02 -6.44
C LEU A 126 -24.50 31.99 -7.39
N ALA A 127 -25.31 31.16 -8.05
CA ALA A 127 -24.81 30.19 -9.01
C ALA A 127 -24.16 30.87 -10.23
N THR A 128 -24.69 32.00 -10.70
CA THR A 128 -24.07 32.82 -11.77
C THR A 128 -22.70 33.35 -11.33
N ALA A 129 -22.53 33.66 -10.05
CA ALA A 129 -21.25 34.01 -9.43
C ALA A 129 -20.36 32.79 -9.11
N ASN A 130 -20.72 31.59 -9.59
CA ASN A 130 -20.08 30.31 -9.31
C ASN A 130 -20.01 29.95 -7.81
N VAL A 131 -20.98 30.39 -7.02
CA VAL A 131 -21.11 30.04 -5.61
C VAL A 131 -22.01 28.82 -5.45
N GLY A 132 -21.55 27.83 -4.69
CA GLY A 132 -22.30 26.60 -4.39
C GLY A 132 -21.56 25.33 -4.77
N CYS A 133 -22.26 24.20 -4.58
CA CYS A 133 -21.77 22.87 -4.93
C CYS A 133 -22.65 22.24 -6.02
N GLU A 134 -22.04 21.69 -7.07
CA GLU A 134 -22.66 20.74 -7.98
C GLU A 134 -23.11 19.51 -7.21
N VAL A 135 -24.40 19.18 -7.33
CA VAL A 135 -25.02 18.00 -6.75
C VAL A 135 -25.00 16.89 -7.79
N SER A 136 -24.17 15.87 -7.58
CA SER A 136 -24.04 14.75 -8.51
C SER A 136 -24.19 13.41 -7.80
N ALA A 137 -24.84 12.46 -8.47
CA ALA A 137 -24.94 11.07 -8.05
C ALA A 137 -24.22 10.10 -9.01
N PHE A 138 -23.50 10.64 -9.98
CA PHE A 138 -22.87 9.88 -11.06
C PHE A 138 -21.37 10.14 -11.11
N THR A 139 -20.60 9.15 -11.54
CA THR A 139 -19.18 9.34 -11.87
C THR A 139 -19.03 9.86 -13.31
N ASP A 140 -17.81 10.23 -13.68
CA ASP A 140 -17.42 10.54 -15.06
C ASP A 140 -17.15 9.27 -15.88
N THR A 141 -17.75 8.15 -15.46
CA THR A 141 -17.64 6.85 -16.13
C THR A 141 -18.99 6.47 -16.70
N THR A 142 -19.01 6.14 -17.98
CA THR A 142 -20.24 5.79 -18.71
C THR A 142 -20.14 4.40 -19.29
N THR A 143 -21.19 3.60 -19.05
CA THR A 143 -21.36 2.28 -19.66
C THR A 143 -22.12 2.42 -20.97
N VAL A 144 -21.46 2.08 -22.09
CA VAL A 144 -22.08 1.96 -23.41
C VAL A 144 -22.31 0.48 -23.71
N LYS A 145 -23.57 0.05 -23.67
CA LYS A 145 -23.97 -1.34 -23.89
C LYS A 145 -24.62 -1.53 -25.24
N VAL A 146 -23.94 -2.25 -26.12
CA VAL A 146 -24.48 -2.71 -27.39
C VAL A 146 -25.12 -4.08 -27.20
N ALA A 147 -26.43 -4.18 -27.39
CA ALA A 147 -27.17 -5.43 -27.18
C ALA A 147 -28.15 -5.71 -28.33
N ARG A 148 -28.76 -6.90 -28.32
CA ARG A 148 -29.87 -7.24 -29.21
C ARG A 148 -31.07 -6.31 -28.97
N GLY A 149 -31.64 -5.76 -30.04
CA GLY A 149 -32.83 -4.90 -29.99
C GLY A 149 -34.16 -5.64 -29.84
N ARG A 150 -34.15 -6.97 -30.05
CA ARG A 150 -35.34 -7.85 -30.01
C ARG A 150 -35.02 -9.26 -29.51
N SER A 151 -36.01 -9.92 -28.92
CA SER A 151 -35.92 -11.30 -28.47
C SER A 151 -36.07 -12.28 -29.64
N THR A 152 -35.28 -13.35 -29.62
CA THR A 152 -35.49 -14.53 -30.46
C THR A 152 -36.59 -15.37 -29.80
N GLY A 153 -37.78 -15.43 -30.39
CA GLY A 153 -38.93 -16.20 -29.86
C GLY A 153 -38.68 -17.72 -29.79
N SER A 154 -39.68 -18.49 -29.35
CA SER A 154 -39.57 -19.95 -29.18
C SER A 154 -39.92 -20.74 -30.47
N GLY A 155 -38.92 -21.22 -31.22
CA GLY A 155 -39.02 -22.36 -32.15
C GLY A 155 -39.22 -22.03 -33.64
N GLY A 156 -38.39 -22.64 -34.51
CA GLY A 156 -38.60 -22.71 -35.96
C GLY A 156 -37.35 -23.08 -36.78
N TRP A 157 -37.52 -23.67 -37.97
CA TRP A 157 -36.42 -24.11 -38.87
C TRP A 157 -35.50 -22.97 -39.36
N SER A 158 -35.90 -21.71 -39.22
CA SER A 158 -35.13 -20.51 -39.58
C SER A 158 -34.55 -19.73 -38.40
N GLN A 159 -34.74 -20.22 -37.17
CA GLN A 159 -34.39 -19.50 -35.94
C GLN A 159 -32.88 -19.30 -35.77
N ASP A 160 -32.08 -20.33 -36.05
CA ASP A 160 -30.63 -20.24 -35.92
C ASP A 160 -30.02 -19.23 -36.89
N ARG A 161 -30.54 -19.18 -38.13
CA ARG A 161 -30.15 -18.19 -39.13
C ARG A 161 -30.47 -16.77 -38.67
N TYR A 162 -31.64 -16.58 -38.07
CA TYR A 162 -32.10 -15.28 -37.58
C TYR A 162 -31.29 -14.81 -36.36
N THR A 163 -31.04 -15.72 -35.42
CA THR A 163 -30.22 -15.50 -34.22
C THR A 163 -28.78 -15.15 -34.61
N ARG A 164 -28.20 -15.92 -35.54
CA ARG A 164 -26.86 -15.66 -36.10
C ARG A 164 -26.76 -14.28 -36.73
N ARG A 165 -27.77 -13.85 -37.49
CA ARG A 165 -27.81 -12.51 -38.10
C ARG A 165 -27.86 -11.40 -37.04
N ILE A 166 -28.68 -11.56 -36.00
CA ILE A 166 -28.76 -10.59 -34.90
C ILE A 166 -27.41 -10.49 -34.19
N HIS A 167 -26.80 -11.62 -33.80
CA HIS A 167 -25.49 -11.60 -33.14
C HIS A 167 -24.40 -10.97 -34.03
N GLY A 168 -24.42 -11.25 -35.33
CA GLY A 168 -23.52 -10.62 -36.29
C GLY A 168 -23.71 -9.11 -36.39
N ASN A 169 -24.95 -8.63 -36.34
CA ASN A 169 -25.27 -7.20 -36.32
C ASN A 169 -24.81 -6.53 -35.02
N VAL A 170 -25.02 -7.16 -33.86
CA VAL A 170 -24.50 -6.66 -32.56
C VAL A 170 -22.97 -6.54 -32.63
N LYS A 171 -22.28 -7.56 -33.16
CA LYS A 171 -20.82 -7.52 -33.35
C LYS A 171 -20.37 -6.40 -34.29
N LYS A 172 -21.12 -6.13 -35.35
CA LYS A 172 -20.82 -5.04 -36.28
C LYS A 172 -20.95 -3.67 -35.58
N VAL A 173 -22.04 -3.45 -34.84
CA VAL A 173 -22.27 -2.19 -34.12
C VAL A 173 -21.26 -2.00 -33.00
N ALA A 174 -20.91 -3.06 -32.26
CA ALA A 174 -19.87 -2.99 -31.22
C ALA A 174 -18.54 -2.48 -31.78
N ARG A 175 -18.10 -3.00 -32.94
CA ARG A 175 -16.88 -2.52 -33.61
C ARG A 175 -16.97 -1.08 -34.10
N GLU A 176 -18.15 -0.62 -34.48
CA GLU A 176 -18.36 0.77 -34.85
C GLU A 176 -18.24 1.69 -33.63
N VAL A 177 -18.80 1.28 -32.48
CA VAL A 177 -18.62 2.00 -31.20
C VAL A 177 -17.15 2.05 -30.82
N GLU A 178 -16.47 0.90 -30.82
CA GLU A 178 -15.03 0.77 -30.58
C GLU A 178 -14.21 1.76 -31.43
N SER A 179 -14.42 1.73 -32.75
CA SER A 179 -13.70 2.62 -33.68
C SER A 179 -13.97 4.10 -33.42
N LYS A 180 -15.19 4.46 -32.99
CA LYS A 180 -15.55 5.84 -32.66
C LYS A 180 -14.88 6.30 -31.36
N LEU A 181 -14.84 5.45 -30.34
CA LEU A 181 -14.15 5.72 -29.07
C LEU A 181 -12.64 5.88 -29.30
N ASP A 182 -12.03 4.97 -30.08
CA ASP A 182 -10.62 5.08 -30.48
C ASP A 182 -10.33 6.40 -31.22
N SER A 183 -11.21 6.79 -32.13
CA SER A 183 -11.05 8.03 -32.91
C SER A 183 -11.21 9.29 -32.06
N ALA A 184 -11.96 9.21 -30.96
CA ALA A 184 -12.13 10.28 -29.99
C ALA A 184 -11.04 10.29 -28.91
N ASN A 185 -10.11 9.33 -28.95
CA ASN A 185 -9.04 9.16 -27.95
C ASN A 185 -9.58 9.04 -26.52
N LEU A 186 -10.68 8.30 -26.35
CA LEU A 186 -11.29 8.02 -25.06
C LEU A 186 -10.81 6.66 -24.52
N ASP A 187 -10.42 6.63 -23.25
CA ASP A 187 -10.03 5.40 -22.58
C ASP A 187 -11.26 4.54 -22.24
N TYR A 188 -11.20 3.26 -22.56
CA TYR A 188 -12.29 2.33 -22.27
C TYR A 188 -11.83 0.90 -22.02
N THR A 189 -12.62 0.16 -21.24
CA THR A 189 -12.55 -1.29 -21.13
C THR A 189 -13.74 -1.94 -21.84
N GLN A 190 -13.52 -3.05 -22.53
CA GLN A 190 -14.56 -3.76 -23.27
C GLN A 190 -14.79 -5.17 -22.69
N ASP A 191 -16.04 -5.50 -22.38
CA ASP A 191 -16.50 -6.85 -22.07
C ASP A 191 -17.51 -7.35 -23.11
N VAL A 192 -17.30 -8.56 -23.65
CA VAL A 192 -18.08 -9.09 -24.77
C VAL A 192 -18.61 -10.48 -24.46
N THR A 193 -19.93 -10.66 -24.54
CA THR A 193 -20.52 -12.01 -24.45
C THR A 193 -20.69 -12.62 -25.84
N GLU A 194 -19.74 -13.47 -26.23
CA GLU A 194 -19.76 -14.18 -27.51
C GLU A 194 -20.86 -15.26 -27.60
N LYS A 195 -21.49 -15.37 -28.77
CA LYS A 195 -22.46 -16.42 -29.11
C LYS A 195 -22.28 -16.86 -30.56
N TYR A 196 -23.02 -17.89 -30.96
CA TYR A 196 -22.97 -18.41 -32.33
C TYR A 196 -23.23 -17.29 -33.37
N GLY A 197 -22.17 -16.97 -34.14
CA GLY A 197 -22.21 -16.00 -35.24
C GLY A 197 -21.95 -14.53 -34.89
N GLY A 198 -21.65 -14.19 -33.63
CA GLY A 198 -21.33 -12.80 -33.25
C GLY A 198 -21.46 -12.58 -31.74
N TYR A 199 -21.94 -11.42 -31.33
CA TYR A 199 -22.07 -11.05 -29.91
C TYR A 199 -23.53 -11.06 -29.48
N SER A 200 -23.80 -11.50 -28.25
CA SER A 200 -25.11 -11.29 -27.62
C SER A 200 -25.24 -9.89 -27.04
N ASN A 201 -24.15 -9.39 -26.47
CA ASN A 201 -23.92 -8.00 -26.12
C ASN A 201 -22.42 -7.69 -26.14
N ALA A 202 -22.09 -6.41 -26.14
CA ALA A 202 -20.79 -5.85 -25.81
C ALA A 202 -21.02 -4.65 -24.88
N ILE A 203 -20.23 -4.55 -23.83
CA ILE A 203 -20.29 -3.50 -22.82
C ILE A 203 -18.96 -2.77 -22.86
N PHE A 204 -19.00 -1.46 -23.06
CA PHE A 204 -17.84 -0.59 -22.99
C PHE A 204 -17.98 0.27 -21.74
N THR A 205 -16.99 0.23 -20.85
CA THR A 205 -16.89 1.15 -19.72
C THR A 205 -15.91 2.23 -20.13
N VAL A 206 -16.40 3.45 -20.33
CA VAL A 206 -15.65 4.58 -20.88
C VAL A 206 -15.47 5.66 -19.82
N GLU A 207 -14.27 6.18 -19.65
CA GLU A 207 -13.98 7.32 -18.77
C GLU A 207 -14.37 8.65 -19.46
N ALA A 208 -15.67 8.84 -19.64
CA ALA A 208 -16.25 10.04 -20.23
C ALA A 208 -17.71 10.21 -19.79
N THR A 209 -18.20 11.44 -19.82
CA THR A 209 -19.62 11.76 -19.72
C THR A 209 -20.38 11.44 -21.03
N PRO A 210 -21.71 11.23 -21.01
CA PRO A 210 -22.51 10.94 -22.19
C PRO A 210 -22.43 11.96 -23.33
N ASP A 211 -22.13 13.24 -23.04
CA ASP A 211 -21.98 14.28 -24.08
C ASP A 211 -20.66 14.17 -24.83
N GLU A 212 -19.62 13.71 -24.14
CA GLU A 212 -18.28 13.50 -24.71
C GLU A 212 -18.24 12.24 -25.57
N LEU A 213 -19.24 11.35 -25.42
CA LEU A 213 -19.31 10.12 -26.21
C LEU A 213 -19.66 10.41 -27.68
N PRO A 214 -18.88 9.89 -28.64
CA PRO A 214 -19.16 10.01 -30.07
C PRO A 214 -20.32 9.12 -30.55
N VAL A 215 -21.12 8.59 -29.61
CA VAL A 215 -22.22 7.65 -29.84
C VAL A 215 -23.42 8.05 -29.00
N SER A 216 -24.61 8.00 -29.60
CA SER A 216 -25.85 8.29 -28.90
C SER A 216 -26.60 7.00 -28.57
N THR A 217 -27.55 7.09 -27.63
CA THR A 217 -28.52 6.01 -27.43
C THR A 217 -29.27 5.74 -28.73
N HIS A 218 -29.49 4.46 -29.03
CA HIS A 218 -30.09 4.08 -30.31
C HIS A 218 -30.83 2.76 -30.18
N ARG A 219 -32.04 2.68 -30.75
CA ARG A 219 -32.78 1.41 -30.86
C ARG A 219 -33.31 1.26 -32.27
N ALA A 220 -32.64 0.45 -33.09
CA ALA A 220 -33.10 0.15 -34.44
C ALA A 220 -32.87 -1.30 -34.84
N GLY A 221 -33.92 -1.89 -35.41
CA GLY A 221 -33.88 -3.22 -36.02
C GLY A 221 -33.45 -4.33 -35.05
N ASP A 222 -32.20 -4.75 -35.20
CA ASP A 222 -31.65 -5.95 -34.54
C ASP A 222 -30.81 -5.60 -33.31
N THR A 223 -30.47 -4.33 -33.11
CA THR A 223 -29.52 -3.85 -32.12
C THR A 223 -30.08 -2.68 -31.32
N ARG A 224 -29.56 -2.49 -30.12
CA ARG A 224 -29.77 -1.30 -29.29
C ARG A 224 -28.45 -0.91 -28.63
N ILE A 225 -28.25 0.38 -28.44
CA ILE A 225 -27.18 0.99 -27.67
C ILE A 225 -27.84 1.65 -26.46
N GLU A 226 -27.49 1.17 -25.29
CA GLU A 226 -27.89 1.72 -23.99
C GLU A 226 -26.67 2.46 -23.43
N ILE A 227 -26.85 3.69 -22.97
CA ILE A 227 -25.79 4.52 -22.39
C ILE A 227 -26.25 4.85 -20.97
N GLU A 228 -25.49 4.42 -19.98
CA GLU A 228 -25.82 4.58 -18.57
C GLU A 228 -24.58 5.11 -17.84
N ARG A 229 -24.67 6.29 -17.21
CA ARG A 229 -23.62 6.75 -16.30
C ARG A 229 -23.56 5.84 -15.08
N GLU A 230 -22.36 5.52 -14.63
CA GLU A 230 -22.17 4.78 -13.40
C GLU A 230 -22.61 5.62 -12.20
N GLN A 231 -23.45 5.02 -11.36
CA GLN A 231 -24.04 5.67 -10.21
C GLN A 231 -23.15 5.47 -8.98
N ARG A 232 -22.92 6.53 -8.22
CA ARG A 232 -22.23 6.50 -6.93
C ARG A 232 -23.12 5.88 -5.85
N ASP A 233 -22.49 5.37 -4.78
CA ASP A 233 -23.20 4.87 -3.59
C ASP A 233 -24.01 5.98 -2.87
N GLY A 234 -23.67 7.25 -3.11
CA GLY A 234 -24.20 8.44 -2.46
C GLY A 234 -24.47 9.60 -3.41
N ILE A 235 -25.05 10.66 -2.86
CA ILE A 235 -25.05 11.99 -3.48
C ILE A 235 -23.73 12.65 -3.06
N SER A 236 -23.09 13.33 -4.00
CA SER A 236 -21.86 14.06 -3.77
C SER A 236 -22.06 15.53 -4.09
N TYR A 237 -21.40 16.38 -3.32
CA TYR A 237 -21.42 17.82 -3.45
C TYR A 237 -20.00 18.27 -3.84
N GLN A 238 -19.85 18.83 -5.04
CA GLN A 238 -18.56 19.28 -5.55
C GLN A 238 -18.59 20.79 -5.77
N PRO A 239 -17.74 21.60 -5.10
CA PRO A 239 -17.73 23.05 -5.28
C PRO A 239 -17.62 23.47 -6.75
N LEU A 240 -18.48 24.41 -7.19
CA LEU A 240 -18.48 24.93 -8.56
C LEU A 240 -17.14 25.56 -8.94
N VAL A 241 -16.54 26.29 -7.99
CA VAL A 241 -15.15 26.72 -8.05
C VAL A 241 -14.37 25.89 -7.07
N LYS A 242 -13.37 25.15 -7.56
CA LYS A 242 -12.25 24.72 -6.72
C LYS A 242 -11.49 25.99 -6.35
N ARG A 243 -11.89 26.69 -5.28
CA ARG A 243 -11.03 27.72 -4.68
C ARG A 243 -9.76 26.96 -4.32
N ARG A 244 -8.70 27.22 -5.08
CA ARG A 244 -7.39 26.64 -4.79
C ARG A 244 -6.84 27.44 -3.62
N ASP A 245 -6.63 26.75 -2.50
CA ASP A 245 -6.13 27.33 -1.27
C ASP A 245 -4.87 28.17 -1.54
N ARG A 246 -4.64 29.20 -0.71
CA ARG A 246 -3.40 29.97 -0.75
C ARG A 246 -2.24 29.07 -0.33
N VAL A 247 -1.15 29.12 -1.10
CA VAL A 247 0.01 28.25 -0.87
C VAL A 247 1.32 29.02 -0.86
N ILE A 248 2.30 28.44 -0.20
CA ILE A 248 3.70 28.84 -0.23
C ILE A 248 4.40 27.93 -1.22
N VAL A 249 5.15 28.52 -2.16
CA VAL A 249 5.84 27.78 -3.20
C VAL A 249 7.34 27.98 -3.06
N GLY A 250 8.10 26.90 -2.97
CA GLY A 250 9.55 26.94 -3.06
C GLY A 250 10.01 26.52 -4.45
N ILE A 251 10.98 27.22 -5.02
CA ILE A 251 11.47 26.96 -6.38
C ILE A 251 12.99 26.86 -6.35
N ASP A 252 13.54 25.74 -6.83
CA ASP A 252 14.96 25.57 -7.09
C ASP A 252 15.24 25.60 -8.60
N PRO A 253 15.80 26.70 -9.13
CA PRO A 253 16.16 26.81 -10.54
C PRO A 253 17.56 26.25 -10.80
N GLY A 254 17.66 25.19 -11.59
CA GLY A 254 18.95 24.59 -11.93
C GLY A 254 18.97 23.81 -13.24
N THR A 255 19.87 22.82 -13.33
CA THR A 255 19.84 21.81 -14.41
C THR A 255 18.59 20.94 -14.38
N THR A 256 17.97 20.86 -13.21
CA THR A 256 16.64 20.33 -12.98
C THR A 256 15.89 21.46 -12.30
N THR A 257 14.76 21.88 -12.86
CA THR A 257 13.87 22.82 -12.18
C THR A 257 13.01 22.00 -11.24
N ALA A 258 12.99 22.38 -9.96
CA ALA A 258 12.11 21.76 -8.98
C ALA A 258 11.22 22.80 -8.30
N ALA A 259 10.04 22.37 -7.91
CA ALA A 259 9.08 23.18 -7.18
C ALA A 259 8.42 22.33 -6.08
N ALA A 260 8.12 22.98 -4.96
CA ALA A 260 7.38 22.37 -3.85
C ALA A 260 6.27 23.32 -3.39
N VAL A 261 5.13 22.76 -3.02
CA VAL A 261 3.94 23.49 -2.61
C VAL A 261 3.60 23.12 -1.17
N VAL A 262 3.44 24.13 -0.32
CA VAL A 262 3.17 24.00 1.12
C VAL A 262 1.93 24.83 1.47
N SER A 263 1.03 24.29 2.29
CA SER A 263 -0.15 25.02 2.76
C SER A 263 0.21 26.10 3.78
N LEU A 264 -0.71 27.01 4.08
CA LEU A 264 -0.55 28.00 5.16
C LEU A 264 -0.54 27.38 6.58
N ASP A 265 -0.69 26.06 6.71
CA ASP A 265 -0.51 25.30 7.96
C ASP A 265 0.80 24.48 7.98
N GLY A 266 1.71 24.72 7.01
CA GLY A 266 3.01 24.05 6.97
C GLY A 266 2.99 22.61 6.44
N ARG A 267 1.87 22.15 5.87
CA ARG A 267 1.77 20.81 5.25
C ARG A 267 2.28 20.84 3.81
N VAL A 268 3.20 19.95 3.45
CA VAL A 268 3.64 19.76 2.06
C VAL A 268 2.49 19.12 1.27
N LEU A 269 2.03 19.81 0.23
CA LEU A 269 0.90 19.41 -0.61
C LEU A 269 1.37 18.65 -1.85
N ALA A 270 2.40 19.15 -2.51
CA ALA A 270 2.87 18.60 -3.78
C ALA A 270 4.34 18.95 -4.04
N GLN A 271 4.98 18.14 -4.89
CA GLN A 271 6.37 18.32 -5.34
C GLN A 271 6.45 18.01 -6.83
N PHE A 272 7.38 18.68 -7.51
CA PHE A 272 7.63 18.50 -8.93
C PHE A 272 9.10 18.72 -9.22
N SER A 273 9.68 17.88 -10.09
CA SER A 273 10.97 18.17 -10.69
C SER A 273 11.06 17.71 -12.14
N SER A 274 11.72 18.51 -12.98
CA SER A 274 11.93 18.19 -14.39
C SER A 274 13.17 18.87 -14.96
N ARG A 275 13.86 18.17 -15.85
CA ARG A 275 15.01 18.71 -16.61
C ARG A 275 14.61 19.37 -17.92
N THR A 276 13.40 19.12 -18.38
CA THR A 276 12.91 19.55 -19.70
C THR A 276 11.72 20.48 -19.62
N ALA A 277 11.06 20.56 -18.46
CA ALA A 277 9.92 21.45 -18.27
C ALA A 277 10.34 22.90 -18.43
N ASP A 278 9.53 23.65 -19.19
CA ASP A 278 9.70 25.08 -19.33
C ASP A 278 8.98 25.83 -18.19
N THR A 279 9.15 27.15 -18.15
CA THR A 279 8.53 27.99 -17.13
C THR A 279 7.00 27.95 -17.20
N ALA A 280 6.41 27.74 -18.37
CA ALA A 280 4.95 27.72 -18.55
C ALA A 280 4.36 26.44 -17.95
N GLU A 281 4.98 25.29 -18.21
CA GLU A 281 4.59 23.99 -17.64
C GLU A 281 4.66 24.00 -16.11
N VAL A 282 5.75 24.55 -15.54
CA VAL A 282 5.87 24.70 -14.08
C VAL A 282 4.83 25.68 -13.54
N THR A 283 4.52 26.76 -14.27
CA THR A 283 3.50 27.74 -13.87
C THR A 283 2.12 27.11 -13.84
N GLU A 284 1.76 26.35 -14.87
CA GLU A 284 0.49 25.62 -14.95
C GLU A 284 0.37 24.61 -13.81
N TRP A 285 1.42 23.81 -13.58
CA TRP A 285 1.46 22.87 -12.46
C TRP A 285 1.27 23.57 -11.11
N LEU A 286 1.96 24.69 -10.86
CA LEU A 286 1.80 25.47 -9.62
C LEU A 286 0.39 26.02 -9.46
N ILE A 287 -0.19 26.54 -10.55
CA ILE A 287 -1.57 27.02 -10.57
C ILE A 287 -2.51 25.87 -10.25
N GLU A 288 -2.25 24.64 -10.71
CA GLU A 288 -3.05 23.45 -10.39
C GLU A 288 -3.08 23.09 -8.90
N GLN A 289 -1.95 23.28 -8.21
CA GLN A 289 -1.82 22.90 -6.80
C GLN A 289 -2.39 23.94 -5.82
N GLY A 290 -2.44 25.22 -6.19
CA GLY A 290 -2.76 26.29 -5.25
C GLY A 290 -2.75 27.69 -5.87
N ARG A 291 -3.09 28.71 -5.09
CA ARG A 291 -2.83 30.12 -5.44
C ARG A 291 -1.55 30.57 -4.73
N PRO A 292 -0.41 30.69 -5.42
CA PRO A 292 0.85 31.08 -4.78
C PRO A 292 0.73 32.45 -4.12
N LEU A 293 0.91 32.49 -2.80
CA LEU A 293 0.95 33.71 -2.00
C LEU A 293 2.39 34.15 -1.73
N ILE A 294 3.25 33.19 -1.41
CA ILE A 294 4.67 33.40 -1.16
C ILE A 294 5.46 32.54 -2.14
N VAL A 295 6.47 33.12 -2.77
CA VAL A 295 7.45 32.40 -3.59
C VAL A 295 8.82 32.49 -2.91
N ALA A 296 9.36 31.32 -2.57
CA ALA A 296 10.54 31.13 -1.76
C ALA A 296 11.71 30.57 -2.58
N ALA A 297 12.93 31.02 -2.27
CA ALA A 297 14.18 30.41 -2.71
C ALA A 297 15.07 30.10 -1.49
N ASP A 298 15.88 29.06 -1.60
CA ASP A 298 16.83 28.60 -0.59
C ASP A 298 18.15 29.40 -0.55
N VAL A 299 18.33 30.30 -1.51
CA VAL A 299 19.53 31.13 -1.69
C VAL A 299 19.20 32.62 -1.68
N THR A 300 20.21 33.43 -1.35
CA THR A 300 20.12 34.89 -1.37
C THR A 300 21.30 35.50 -2.14
N PRO A 301 21.06 36.42 -3.09
CA PRO A 301 19.77 37.02 -3.47
C PRO A 301 18.89 36.05 -4.28
N ILE A 302 17.58 36.35 -4.36
CA ILE A 302 16.62 35.54 -5.12
C ILE A 302 17.06 35.35 -6.59
N PRO A 303 17.08 34.12 -7.12
CA PRO A 303 17.44 33.89 -8.52
C PRO A 303 16.43 34.53 -9.49
N GLN A 304 16.90 34.94 -10.68
CA GLN A 304 16.04 35.62 -11.68
C GLN A 304 14.85 34.78 -12.13
N THR A 305 15.02 33.45 -12.24
CA THR A 305 13.94 32.53 -12.61
C THR A 305 12.86 32.50 -11.54
N VAL A 306 13.24 32.44 -10.26
CA VAL A 306 12.28 32.48 -9.14
C VAL A 306 11.58 33.83 -9.06
N GLU A 307 12.32 34.93 -9.30
CA GLU A 307 11.74 36.27 -9.37
C GLU A 307 10.73 36.41 -10.53
N ALA A 308 10.91 35.69 -11.65
CA ALA A 308 9.94 35.65 -12.73
C ALA A 308 8.63 34.95 -12.31
N PHE A 309 8.72 33.80 -11.63
CA PHE A 309 7.55 33.12 -11.06
C PHE A 309 6.84 33.98 -10.01
N ARG A 310 7.60 34.61 -9.11
CA ARG A 310 7.04 35.52 -8.11
C ARG A 310 6.20 36.62 -8.77
N ARG A 311 6.70 37.22 -9.85
CA ARG A 311 5.99 38.27 -10.59
C ARG A 311 4.76 37.73 -11.33
N SER A 312 4.82 36.54 -11.92
CA SER A 312 3.67 35.96 -12.62
C SER A 312 2.50 35.68 -11.67
N PHE A 313 2.79 35.38 -10.40
CA PHE A 313 1.78 35.12 -9.38
C PHE A 313 1.43 36.32 -8.52
N GLU A 314 2.07 37.48 -8.74
CA GLU A 314 1.96 38.66 -7.86
C GLU A 314 2.22 38.30 -6.38
N ALA A 315 3.13 37.35 -6.16
CA ALA A 315 3.43 36.79 -4.85
C ALA A 315 4.48 37.61 -4.08
N THR A 316 4.47 37.46 -2.76
CA THR A 316 5.52 38.00 -1.88
C THR A 316 6.77 37.12 -1.96
N ALA A 317 7.95 37.72 -2.04
CA ALA A 317 9.21 36.98 -2.08
C ALA A 317 9.59 36.53 -0.66
N TRP A 318 10.13 35.33 -0.52
CA TRP A 318 10.88 34.93 0.67
C TRP A 318 12.27 34.41 0.28
N THR A 319 13.27 34.84 1.01
CA THR A 319 14.65 34.32 0.91
C THR A 319 15.29 34.34 2.30
N PRO A 320 16.18 33.40 2.61
CA PRO A 320 16.88 33.39 3.89
C PRO A 320 17.86 34.57 3.99
N GLU A 321 18.33 34.87 5.21
CA GLU A 321 19.37 35.89 5.43
C GLU A 321 20.72 35.52 4.80
N ASN A 322 21.01 34.21 4.72
CA ASN A 322 22.16 33.61 4.06
C ASN A 322 21.72 32.30 3.40
N ASP A 323 22.42 31.84 2.36
CA ASP A 323 22.11 30.56 1.68
C ASP A 323 21.92 29.42 2.69
N LEU A 324 20.82 28.67 2.56
CA LEU A 324 20.51 27.59 3.49
C LEU A 324 21.58 26.48 3.38
N PRO A 325 22.26 26.12 4.49
CA PRO A 325 23.20 25.00 4.51
C PRO A 325 22.50 23.67 4.18
N VAL A 326 23.20 22.76 3.52
CA VAL A 326 22.66 21.44 3.15
C VAL A 326 22.17 20.66 4.39
N ASP A 327 22.90 20.75 5.51
CA ASP A 327 22.53 20.07 6.76
C ASP A 327 21.21 20.60 7.34
N GLU A 328 20.93 21.90 7.20
CA GLU A 328 19.69 22.54 7.65
C GLU A 328 18.51 22.11 6.78
N LYS A 329 18.70 22.12 5.45
CA LYS A 329 17.70 21.60 4.51
C LYS A 329 17.33 20.15 4.84
N LEU A 330 18.35 19.27 4.99
CA LEU A 330 18.16 17.87 5.36
C LEU A 330 17.44 17.70 6.70
N HIS A 331 17.75 18.54 7.69
CA HIS A 331 17.08 18.48 8.99
C HIS A 331 15.61 18.85 8.87
N ARG A 332 15.29 19.91 8.11
CA ARG A 332 13.93 20.43 8.00
C ARG A 332 13.02 19.53 7.16
N THR A 333 13.59 18.82 6.18
CA THR A 333 12.85 17.90 5.29
C THR A 333 12.90 16.43 5.72
N ARG A 334 13.44 16.11 6.90
CA ARG A 334 13.69 14.72 7.33
C ARG A 334 12.44 13.83 7.41
N ASP A 335 11.28 14.45 7.63
CA ASP A 335 9.99 13.78 7.81
C ASP A 335 9.17 13.76 6.51
N HIS A 336 9.80 14.12 5.38
CA HIS A 336 9.19 14.20 4.06
C HIS A 336 9.97 13.36 3.03
N GLU A 337 9.25 12.74 2.10
CA GLU A 337 9.84 12.01 0.98
C GLU A 337 10.11 12.97 -0.19
N TYR A 338 11.25 12.78 -0.86
CA TYR A 338 11.66 13.52 -2.06
C TYR A 338 12.56 12.63 -2.92
N ASP A 339 12.51 12.78 -4.24
CA ASP A 339 13.23 11.90 -5.18
C ASP A 339 14.66 12.39 -5.45
N ASN A 340 14.92 13.68 -5.26
CA ASN A 340 16.23 14.28 -5.55
C ASN A 340 16.54 15.52 -4.71
N ASP A 341 17.81 15.94 -4.76
CA ASP A 341 18.31 17.10 -4.01
C ASP A 341 17.61 18.42 -4.39
N HIS A 342 17.11 18.56 -5.64
CA HIS A 342 16.43 19.78 -6.06
C HIS A 342 15.02 19.88 -5.46
N GLU A 343 14.29 18.76 -5.38
CA GLU A 343 13.00 18.71 -4.69
C GLU A 343 13.16 18.99 -3.20
N ARG A 344 14.21 18.45 -2.57
CA ARG A 344 14.57 18.78 -1.18
C ARG A 344 14.81 20.28 -1.01
N ASP A 345 15.60 20.88 -1.89
CA ASP A 345 15.99 22.29 -1.77
C ASP A 345 14.79 23.23 -2.00
N ALA A 346 13.94 22.93 -2.99
CA ALA A 346 12.67 23.62 -3.20
C ALA A 346 11.71 23.46 -2.00
N MET A 347 11.58 22.25 -1.45
CA MET A 347 10.75 21.99 -0.27
C MET A 347 11.28 22.72 0.96
N ALA A 348 12.60 22.69 1.19
CA ALA A 348 13.23 23.40 2.29
C ALA A 348 12.94 24.90 2.19
N ALA A 349 13.08 25.51 1.01
CA ALA A 349 12.75 26.92 0.81
C ALA A 349 11.29 27.24 1.22
N ALA A 350 10.33 26.43 0.80
CA ALA A 350 8.92 26.62 1.15
C ALA A 350 8.64 26.45 2.65
N LEU A 351 9.23 25.43 3.27
CA LEU A 351 9.05 25.14 4.69
C LEU A 351 9.70 26.20 5.59
N TYR A 352 10.89 26.67 5.25
CA TYR A 352 11.51 27.77 6.00
C TYR A 352 10.75 29.10 5.80
N ALA A 353 10.15 29.32 4.64
CA ALA A 353 9.25 30.47 4.43
C ALA A 353 7.98 30.38 5.29
N TYR A 354 7.46 29.17 5.51
CA TYR A 354 6.39 28.95 6.48
C TYR A 354 6.86 29.21 7.91
N ASP A 355 8.00 28.64 8.33
CA ASP A 355 8.52 28.78 9.70
C ASP A 355 8.74 30.25 10.10
N ASP A 356 9.22 31.08 9.16
CA ASP A 356 9.41 32.53 9.38
C ASP A 356 8.08 33.31 9.55
N ARG A 357 6.97 32.73 9.08
CA ARG A 357 5.64 33.35 9.05
C ARG A 357 4.61 32.65 9.93
N GLU A 358 4.96 31.54 10.59
CA GLU A 358 4.07 30.72 11.41
C GLU A 358 3.36 31.57 12.48
N ASP A 359 4.12 32.29 13.30
CA ASP A 359 3.61 33.20 14.34
C ASP A 359 2.67 34.29 13.77
N GLN A 360 2.93 34.73 12.53
CA GLN A 360 2.10 35.72 11.85
C GLN A 360 0.77 35.08 11.41
N PHE A 361 0.81 33.90 10.79
CA PHE A 361 -0.38 33.18 10.36
C PHE A 361 -1.26 32.79 11.56
N ASP A 362 -0.68 32.28 12.64
CA ASP A 362 -1.43 31.91 13.85
C ASP A 362 -2.14 33.12 14.46
N ARG A 363 -1.43 34.26 14.57
CA ARG A 363 -2.01 35.51 15.06
C ARG A 363 -3.15 36.01 14.18
N ILE A 364 -3.00 35.95 12.85
CA ILE A 364 -4.08 36.33 11.92
C ILE A 364 -5.27 35.41 12.15
N THR A 365 -5.04 34.10 12.24
CA THR A 365 -6.08 33.09 12.48
C THR A 365 -6.87 33.38 13.75
N GLU A 366 -6.20 33.72 14.85
CA GLU A 366 -6.86 34.03 16.12
C GLU A 366 -7.68 35.33 16.06
N LYS A 367 -7.22 36.31 15.28
CA LYS A 367 -7.85 37.63 15.16
C LYS A 367 -8.92 37.72 14.09
N THR A 368 -8.92 36.83 13.10
CA THR A 368 -9.89 36.84 12.01
C THR A 368 -11.27 36.42 12.52
N PRO A 369 -12.28 37.29 12.46
CA PRO A 369 -13.64 36.94 12.84
C PRO A 369 -14.19 35.83 11.92
N PRO A 370 -15.08 34.95 12.40
CA PRO A 370 -15.65 33.83 11.62
C PRO A 370 -16.38 34.21 10.33
N ARG A 371 -16.66 35.51 10.12
CA ARG A 371 -17.32 36.03 8.91
C ARG A 371 -16.37 36.25 7.74
N PHE A 372 -15.06 36.30 7.97
CA PHE A 372 -14.05 36.52 6.92
C PHE A 372 -13.29 35.23 6.60
N ASP A 373 -12.91 35.06 5.35
CA ASP A 373 -12.02 33.98 4.93
C ASP A 373 -10.60 34.25 5.47
N ARG A 374 -10.11 33.34 6.32
CA ARG A 374 -8.76 33.40 6.90
C ARG A 374 -7.70 33.61 5.83
N GLU A 375 -7.79 32.90 4.71
CA GLU A 375 -6.76 32.93 3.67
C GLU A 375 -6.78 34.25 2.89
N GLU A 376 -7.94 34.87 2.72
CA GLU A 376 -8.06 36.21 2.12
C GLU A 376 -7.46 37.27 3.04
N VAL A 377 -7.72 37.20 4.35
CA VAL A 377 -7.10 38.10 5.34
C VAL A 377 -5.58 37.91 5.37
N ILE A 378 -5.09 36.66 5.39
CA ILE A 378 -3.66 36.36 5.31
C ILE A 378 -3.05 36.94 4.02
N ALA A 379 -3.73 36.78 2.88
CA ALA A 379 -3.25 37.31 1.61
C ALA A 379 -3.12 38.84 1.63
N HIS A 380 -4.11 39.56 2.17
CA HIS A 380 -4.03 41.02 2.31
C HIS A 380 -2.87 41.45 3.22
N VAL A 381 -2.73 40.81 4.38
CA VAL A 381 -1.66 41.13 5.34
C VAL A 381 -0.27 40.87 4.76
N VAL A 382 -0.09 39.76 4.04
CA VAL A 382 1.20 39.35 3.47
C VAL A 382 1.58 40.16 2.22
N ALA A 383 0.60 40.51 1.37
CA ALA A 383 0.86 41.27 0.16
C ALA A 383 1.10 42.76 0.43
N ASN A 384 0.37 43.34 1.39
CA ASN A 384 0.38 44.78 1.66
C ASN A 384 1.16 45.19 2.91
N GLU A 385 1.71 44.22 3.66
CA GLU A 385 2.36 44.44 4.97
C GLU A 385 1.45 45.20 5.97
N SER A 386 0.13 45.03 5.84
CA SER A 386 -0.88 45.72 6.64
C SER A 386 -1.15 45.01 7.96
N SER A 387 -1.78 45.70 8.91
CA SER A 387 -2.25 45.05 10.14
C SER A 387 -3.49 44.19 9.85
N VAL A 388 -3.76 43.21 10.70
CA VAL A 388 -4.95 42.35 10.56
C VAL A 388 -6.23 43.18 10.58
N GLU A 389 -6.27 44.20 11.44
CA GLU A 389 -7.40 45.12 11.56
C GLU A 389 -7.60 45.92 10.27
N ALA A 390 -6.52 46.46 9.68
CA ALA A 390 -6.60 47.19 8.41
C ALA A 390 -7.02 46.30 7.24
N ALA A 391 -6.55 45.05 7.20
CA ALA A 391 -6.98 44.08 6.19
C ALA A 391 -8.47 43.73 6.32
N ILE A 392 -8.96 43.58 7.55
CA ILE A 392 -10.39 43.35 7.82
C ILE A 392 -11.24 44.55 7.43
N ASP A 393 -10.78 45.78 7.75
CA ASP A 393 -11.51 47.00 7.40
C ASP A 393 -11.59 47.18 5.88
N GLU A 394 -10.49 46.97 5.15
CA GLU A 394 -10.47 47.07 3.68
C GLU A 394 -11.35 46.00 3.01
N LEU A 395 -11.31 44.76 3.51
CA LEU A 395 -12.22 43.68 3.09
C LEU A 395 -13.69 43.93 3.48
N SER A 396 -13.95 44.83 4.43
CA SER A 396 -15.32 45.24 4.81
C SER A 396 -15.82 46.40 3.94
N ASP A 397 -14.96 47.37 3.64
CA ASP A 397 -15.30 48.57 2.87
C ASP A 397 -15.56 48.26 1.38
N GLU A 398 -14.99 47.17 0.84
CA GLU A 398 -15.30 46.70 -0.52
C GLU A 398 -16.72 46.13 -0.67
N ASP A 399 -17.39 45.78 0.44
CA ASP A 399 -18.78 45.26 0.47
C ASP A 399 -19.85 46.37 0.64
N ASP A 400 -19.49 47.58 1.09
CA ASP A 400 -20.43 48.68 1.35
C ASP A 400 -20.50 49.69 0.17
N GLY A 401 -20.80 49.18 -1.03
CA GLY A 401 -21.07 49.98 -2.22
C GLY A 401 -22.56 50.30 -2.43
N ASP A 402 -22.93 51.56 -2.15
CA ASP A 402 -24.17 52.29 -2.49
C ASP A 402 -25.47 51.93 -1.75
N ASP A 403 -25.89 52.83 -0.84
CA ASP A 403 -27.27 53.37 -0.85
C ASP A 403 -27.39 54.65 0.03
N GLU A 404 -27.59 55.79 -0.63
CA GLU A 404 -27.91 57.08 0.00
C GLU A 404 -29.40 57.19 0.37
N GLU A 405 -29.62 57.70 1.60
CA GLU A 405 -30.76 58.46 2.13
C GLU A 405 -32.19 57.89 2.07
N SER A 406 -32.78 57.70 3.26
CA SER A 406 -34.05 58.39 3.55
C SER A 406 -34.31 58.61 5.04
N THR A 407 -34.60 59.86 5.37
CA THR A 407 -35.20 60.34 6.61
C THR A 407 -36.66 59.90 6.75
N HIS A 408 -37.07 59.39 7.91
CA HIS A 408 -38.14 59.96 8.75
C HIS A 408 -38.46 59.11 10.00
N GLU A 409 -38.43 59.74 11.18
CA GLU A 409 -39.16 59.28 12.37
C GLU A 409 -40.68 59.52 12.22
N PRO A 410 -41.53 58.81 12.99
CA PRO A 410 -41.97 59.39 14.26
C PRO A 410 -42.16 58.43 15.47
N ARG A 411 -41.71 58.95 16.62
CA ARG A 411 -42.08 58.72 18.04
C ARG A 411 -41.46 57.55 18.82
N GLU A 412 -40.50 57.89 19.68
CA GLU A 412 -39.83 57.00 20.64
C GLU A 412 -40.25 57.22 22.11
N LEU A 413 -40.00 56.19 22.92
CA LEU A 413 -39.78 56.30 24.38
C LEU A 413 -38.53 57.17 24.59
N THR A 414 -38.21 57.61 25.82
CA THR A 414 -36.97 58.39 26.00
C THR A 414 -35.74 57.55 25.57
N SER A 415 -34.72 58.19 25.01
CA SER A 415 -33.54 57.50 24.44
C SER A 415 -32.83 56.60 25.46
N GLU A 416 -32.90 56.94 26.76
CA GLU A 416 -32.41 56.10 27.85
C GLU A 416 -33.30 54.88 28.11
N GLU A 417 -34.63 55.03 28.08
CA GLU A 417 -35.57 53.91 28.30
C GLU A 417 -35.54 52.90 27.14
N GLN A 418 -35.41 53.39 25.90
CA GLN A 418 -35.26 52.55 24.71
C GLN A 418 -33.93 51.78 24.77
N ARG A 419 -32.83 52.47 25.11
CA ARG A 419 -31.50 51.87 25.27
C ARG A 419 -31.48 50.80 26.37
N ILE A 420 -32.12 51.06 27.51
CA ILE A 420 -32.20 50.10 28.62
C ILE A 420 -32.98 48.86 28.18
N LYS A 421 -34.13 49.04 27.51
CA LYS A 421 -34.94 47.92 27.00
C LYS A 421 -34.19 47.08 25.97
N ASP A 422 -33.44 47.72 25.06
CA ASP A 422 -32.65 47.02 24.06
C ASP A 422 -31.47 46.26 24.68
N LEU A 423 -30.83 46.85 25.70
CA LEU A 423 -29.78 46.18 26.48
C LEU A 423 -30.33 45.00 27.29
N GLU A 424 -31.49 45.13 27.93
CA GLU A 424 -32.14 44.04 28.66
C GLU A 424 -32.53 42.89 27.70
N ALA A 425 -33.12 43.20 26.53
CA ALA A 425 -33.44 42.21 25.51
C ALA A 425 -32.20 41.58 24.86
N GLN A 426 -31.07 42.28 24.84
CA GLN A 426 -29.79 41.75 24.38
C GLN A 426 -29.16 40.83 25.44
N VAL A 427 -29.21 41.21 26.72
CA VAL A 427 -28.75 40.36 27.83
C VAL A 427 -29.57 39.08 27.90
N GLU A 428 -30.89 39.15 27.75
CA GLU A 428 -31.76 37.97 27.75
C GLU A 428 -31.43 37.03 26.58
N ARG A 429 -31.25 37.57 25.36
CA ARG A 429 -30.79 36.78 24.21
C ARG A 429 -29.42 36.15 24.41
N LEU A 430 -28.46 36.90 24.95
CA LEU A 430 -27.11 36.40 25.22
C LEU A 430 -27.12 35.31 26.30
N GLN A 431 -27.98 35.42 27.30
CA GLN A 431 -28.16 34.41 28.33
C GLN A 431 -28.78 33.13 27.75
N SER A 432 -29.85 33.24 26.97
CA SER A 432 -30.44 32.08 26.28
C SER A 432 -29.45 31.40 25.34
N HIS A 433 -28.64 32.17 24.61
CA HIS A 433 -27.62 31.60 23.74
C HIS A 433 -26.48 30.94 24.53
N ASN A 434 -26.09 31.49 25.69
CA ASN A 434 -25.10 30.86 26.55
C ASN A 434 -25.62 29.53 27.12
N GLU A 435 -26.89 29.47 27.51
CA GLU A 435 -27.55 28.25 27.97
C GLU A 435 -27.61 27.19 26.85
N GLU A 436 -27.92 27.59 25.62
CA GLU A 436 -27.91 26.72 24.44
C GLU A 436 -26.51 26.18 24.13
N LEU A 437 -25.49 27.04 24.15
CA LEU A 437 -24.08 26.64 23.95
C LEU A 437 -23.59 25.71 25.07
N GLN A 438 -24.01 25.93 26.31
CA GLN A 438 -23.67 25.04 27.42
C GLN A 438 -24.34 23.68 27.28
N ALA A 439 -25.58 23.63 26.78
CA ALA A 439 -26.27 22.38 26.49
C ALA A 439 -25.58 21.61 25.35
N GLU A 440 -25.19 22.29 24.27
CA GLU A 440 -24.44 21.65 23.17
C GLU A 440 -23.07 21.16 23.65
N LEU A 441 -22.35 21.94 24.45
CA LEU A 441 -21.07 21.50 25.02
C LEU A 441 -21.21 20.26 25.92
N ALA A 442 -22.33 20.10 26.62
CA ALA A 442 -22.59 18.89 27.40
C ALA A 442 -22.83 17.70 26.49
N ASP A 443 -23.69 17.84 25.47
CA ASP A 443 -24.02 16.81 24.50
C ASP A 443 -22.77 16.32 23.72
N ARG A 444 -21.90 17.26 23.33
CA ARG A 444 -20.62 16.93 22.69
C ARG A 444 -19.68 16.18 23.62
N LYS A 445 -19.62 16.52 24.92
CA LYS A 445 -18.79 15.80 25.88
C LYS A 445 -19.28 14.38 26.09
N ASP A 446 -20.60 14.18 26.19
CA ASP A 446 -21.19 12.86 26.31
C ASP A 446 -20.89 12.01 25.05
N THR A 447 -20.98 12.62 23.87
CA THR A 447 -20.61 11.97 22.60
C THR A 447 -19.12 11.59 22.55
N ILE A 448 -18.23 12.45 23.07
CA ILE A 448 -16.79 12.17 23.14
C ILE A 448 -16.53 10.98 24.07
N GLU A 449 -17.17 10.93 25.24
CA GLU A 449 -17.04 9.78 26.16
C GLU A 449 -17.51 8.48 25.49
N GLU A 450 -18.62 8.50 24.76
CA GLU A 450 -19.11 7.33 24.01
C GLU A 450 -18.09 6.86 22.98
N TYR A 451 -17.52 7.76 22.17
CA TYR A 451 -16.51 7.39 21.17
C TYR A 451 -15.19 6.92 21.80
N GLU A 452 -14.79 7.48 22.95
CA GLU A 452 -13.61 7.02 23.68
C GLU A 452 -13.80 5.58 24.20
N ASP A 453 -15.00 5.26 24.69
CA ASP A 453 -15.37 3.93 25.13
C ASP A 453 -15.38 2.93 23.97
N GLU A 454 -16.01 3.28 22.85
CA GLU A 454 -16.01 2.47 21.62
C GLU A 454 -14.58 2.20 21.11
N LEU A 455 -13.73 3.23 21.10
CA LEU A 455 -12.32 3.11 20.70
C LEU A 455 -11.56 2.18 21.66
N SER A 456 -11.88 2.23 22.95
CA SER A 456 -11.27 1.37 23.96
C SER A 456 -11.62 -0.10 23.73
N GLU A 457 -12.88 -0.40 23.40
CA GLU A 457 -13.37 -1.74 23.10
C GLU A 457 -12.76 -2.27 21.79
N ALA A 458 -12.74 -1.45 20.73
CA ALA A 458 -12.09 -1.80 19.47
C ALA A 458 -10.61 -2.16 19.67
N LYS A 459 -9.87 -1.36 20.47
CA LYS A 459 -8.48 -1.64 20.82
C LYS A 459 -8.31 -2.92 21.66
N ARG A 460 -9.28 -3.28 22.50
CA ARG A 460 -9.23 -4.55 23.26
C ARG A 460 -9.42 -5.74 22.34
N GLU A 461 -10.36 -5.65 21.41
CA GLU A 461 -10.64 -6.70 20.43
C GLU A 461 -9.47 -6.93 19.48
N GLU A 462 -8.89 -5.86 18.93
CA GLU A 462 -7.72 -5.97 18.05
C GLU A 462 -6.53 -6.66 18.76
N ARG A 463 -6.30 -6.34 20.05
CA ARG A 463 -5.27 -7.01 20.86
C ARG A 463 -5.57 -8.50 21.06
N ARG A 464 -6.85 -8.88 21.19
CA ARG A 464 -7.27 -10.29 21.32
C ARG A 464 -6.99 -11.04 20.02
N GLU A 465 -7.43 -10.50 18.90
CA GLU A 465 -7.17 -11.08 17.58
C GLU A 465 -5.67 -11.19 17.28
N ALA A 466 -4.87 -10.19 17.64
CA ALA A 466 -3.42 -10.23 17.46
C ALA A 466 -2.78 -11.36 18.30
N ARG A 467 -3.27 -11.61 19.52
CA ARG A 467 -2.82 -12.75 20.34
C ARG A 467 -3.22 -14.09 19.71
N GLU A 468 -4.45 -14.20 19.21
CA GLU A 468 -4.94 -15.39 18.52
C GLU A 468 -4.12 -15.69 17.26
N ARG A 469 -3.88 -14.69 16.40
CA ARG A 469 -3.02 -14.82 15.21
C ARG A 469 -1.61 -15.30 15.55
N ARG A 470 -1.01 -14.77 16.62
CA ARG A 470 0.31 -15.22 17.10
C ARG A 470 0.28 -16.66 17.59
N ALA A 471 -0.77 -17.07 18.31
CA ALA A 471 -0.94 -18.45 18.76
C ALA A 471 -1.09 -19.41 17.58
N VAL A 472 -1.92 -19.06 16.59
CA VAL A 472 -2.09 -19.85 15.35
C VAL A 472 -0.78 -19.96 14.59
N SER A 473 -0.05 -18.86 14.41
CA SER A 473 1.25 -18.88 13.72
C SER A 473 2.27 -19.76 14.44
N ARG A 474 2.30 -19.73 15.78
CA ARG A 474 3.17 -20.62 16.58
C ARG A 474 2.79 -22.08 16.41
N LEU A 475 1.50 -22.41 16.48
CA LEU A 475 1.00 -23.77 16.29
C LEU A 475 1.29 -24.29 14.89
N LYS A 476 1.12 -23.47 13.84
CA LYS A 476 1.47 -23.86 12.47
C LYS A 476 2.95 -24.22 12.32
N ARG A 477 3.85 -23.39 12.86
CA ARG A 477 5.30 -23.69 12.83
C ARG A 477 5.64 -24.99 13.57
N GLU A 478 4.96 -25.26 14.67
CA GLU A 478 5.10 -26.49 15.43
C GLU A 478 4.61 -27.70 14.62
N THR A 479 3.44 -27.59 13.98
CA THR A 479 2.91 -28.61 13.08
C THR A 479 3.88 -28.89 11.93
N ASP A 480 4.36 -27.86 11.24
CA ASP A 480 5.31 -28.01 10.14
C ASP A 480 6.61 -28.71 10.60
N ARG A 481 7.08 -28.44 11.82
CA ARG A 481 8.25 -29.12 12.39
C ARG A 481 7.95 -30.60 12.65
N LEU A 482 6.85 -30.89 13.36
CA LEU A 482 6.46 -32.27 13.69
C LEU A 482 6.18 -33.10 12.44
N GLU A 483 5.65 -32.49 11.38
CA GLU A 483 5.43 -33.16 10.10
C GLU A 483 6.75 -33.58 9.45
N ARG A 484 7.75 -32.68 9.43
CA ARG A 484 9.10 -33.01 8.93
C ARG A 484 9.76 -34.11 9.75
N GLU A 485 9.74 -34.00 11.07
CA GLU A 485 10.30 -35.03 11.96
C GLU A 485 9.64 -36.40 11.73
N ARG A 486 8.33 -36.41 11.51
CA ARG A 486 7.58 -37.64 11.18
C ARG A 486 7.99 -38.19 9.81
N ASP A 487 8.17 -37.34 8.81
CA ASP A 487 8.60 -37.77 7.48
C ASP A 487 10.01 -38.37 7.51
N GLU A 488 10.97 -37.69 8.14
CA GLU A 488 12.32 -38.22 8.33
C GLU A 488 12.32 -39.55 9.09
N ALA A 489 11.50 -39.68 10.14
CA ALA A 489 11.39 -40.93 10.89
C ALA A 489 10.83 -42.08 10.03
N ARG A 490 9.91 -41.79 9.11
CA ARG A 490 9.39 -42.79 8.16
C ARG A 490 10.43 -43.19 7.14
N GLU A 491 11.15 -42.24 6.56
CA GLU A 491 12.22 -42.53 5.61
C GLU A 491 13.30 -43.42 6.25
N ARG A 492 13.71 -43.14 7.49
CA ARG A 492 14.64 -44.01 8.23
C ARG A 492 14.06 -45.41 8.48
N ALA A 493 12.78 -45.51 8.80
CA ALA A 493 12.14 -46.80 9.00
C ALA A 493 12.11 -47.62 7.70
N ASP A 494 11.79 -46.99 6.57
CA ASP A 494 11.78 -47.64 5.26
C ASP A 494 13.20 -48.09 4.85
N GLU A 495 14.23 -47.28 5.13
CA GLU A 495 15.63 -47.65 4.90
C GLU A 495 16.05 -48.87 5.74
N LEU A 496 15.69 -48.89 7.03
CA LEU A 496 15.99 -50.00 7.92
C LEU A 496 15.25 -51.28 7.50
N ASP A 497 13.99 -51.18 7.07
CA ASP A 497 13.23 -52.33 6.55
C ASP A 497 13.87 -52.88 5.26
N ALA A 498 14.33 -52.02 4.36
CA ALA A 498 15.04 -52.43 3.16
C ALA A 498 16.37 -53.15 3.49
N LYS A 499 17.14 -52.63 4.46
CA LYS A 499 18.36 -53.28 4.97
C LYS A 499 18.04 -54.66 5.57
N LEU A 500 16.97 -54.75 6.37
CA LEU A 500 16.55 -55.99 7.00
C LEU A 500 16.14 -57.06 5.97
N ASP A 501 15.41 -56.67 4.92
CA ASP A 501 15.00 -57.62 3.88
C ASP A 501 16.18 -58.11 3.05
N ARG A 502 17.17 -57.25 2.79
CA ARG A 502 18.44 -57.65 2.15
C ARG A 502 19.24 -58.62 3.02
N LEU A 503 19.31 -58.40 4.33
CA LEU A 503 19.92 -59.33 5.29
C LEU A 503 19.20 -60.69 5.28
N LYS A 504 17.86 -60.70 5.21
CA LYS A 504 17.09 -61.96 5.09
C LYS A 504 17.34 -62.68 3.77
N GLU A 505 17.54 -61.96 2.67
CA GLU A 505 17.90 -62.58 1.38
C GLU A 505 19.28 -63.23 1.41
N LEU A 506 20.26 -62.57 2.03
CA LEU A 506 21.61 -63.12 2.22
C LEU A 506 21.59 -64.34 3.15
N TRP A 507 20.87 -64.27 4.27
CA TRP A 507 20.70 -65.43 5.16
C TRP A 507 20.04 -66.62 4.45
N LYS A 508 19.08 -66.35 3.56
CA LYS A 508 18.48 -67.40 2.72
C LYS A 508 19.49 -67.97 1.73
N LEU A 509 20.33 -67.17 1.10
CA LEU A 509 21.40 -67.64 0.20
C LEU A 509 22.41 -68.54 0.92
N ASP A 510 22.74 -68.21 2.17
CA ASP A 510 23.63 -69.01 3.03
C ASP A 510 22.99 -70.33 3.49
N HIS A 511 21.65 -70.35 3.65
CA HIS A 511 20.91 -71.52 4.12
C HIS A 511 20.18 -72.31 3.01
N SER A 512 20.26 -71.88 1.74
CA SER A 512 19.67 -72.56 0.60
C SER A 512 20.64 -72.70 -0.58
N ASP A 513 21.78 -73.35 -0.35
CA ASP A 513 22.30 -74.42 -1.21
C ASP A 513 23.46 -75.11 -0.48
N ALA A 514 23.12 -76.06 0.41
CA ALA A 514 24.06 -76.97 1.06
C ALA A 514 24.63 -78.03 0.09
N ALA A 515 24.89 -77.64 -1.16
CA ALA A 515 25.48 -78.49 -2.16
C ALA A 515 26.37 -77.64 -3.07
N VAL A 516 27.68 -77.92 -3.01
CA VAL A 516 28.75 -77.45 -3.90
C VAL A 516 29.43 -76.14 -3.48
N THR A 517 30.36 -76.20 -2.53
CA THR A 517 31.83 -75.97 -2.71
C THR A 517 32.50 -76.21 -1.33
N GLY A 518 33.68 -76.84 -1.30
CA GLY A 518 34.21 -77.57 -0.15
C GLY A 518 34.78 -76.76 1.01
N ASP A 519 34.92 -77.46 2.14
CA ASP A 519 35.75 -77.22 3.35
C ASP A 519 36.42 -75.83 3.47
N ARG A 520 35.64 -74.75 3.53
CA ARG A 520 36.16 -73.43 3.90
C ARG A 520 35.30 -72.84 5.01
N ASN A 521 35.87 -72.81 6.21
CA ASN A 521 35.26 -72.18 7.38
C ASN A 521 35.57 -70.68 7.28
N LEU A 522 34.64 -69.89 6.76
CA LEU A 522 34.85 -68.46 6.57
C LEU A 522 34.52 -67.70 7.87
N VAL A 523 35.42 -66.82 8.30
CA VAL A 523 35.25 -65.93 9.45
C VAL A 523 35.10 -64.48 9.00
N SER A 524 34.26 -63.73 9.71
CA SER A 524 34.02 -62.32 9.43
C SER A 524 35.20 -61.45 9.85
N VAL A 525 35.54 -60.49 9.00
CA VAL A 525 36.60 -59.50 9.20
C VAL A 525 35.99 -58.10 9.21
N LYS A 526 36.34 -57.32 10.23
CA LYS A 526 35.91 -55.92 10.39
C LYS A 526 36.87 -55.02 9.62
N ILE A 527 36.37 -54.33 8.61
CA ILE A 527 37.17 -53.43 7.78
C ILE A 527 37.28 -52.07 8.49
N VAL A 528 38.49 -51.56 8.60
CA VAL A 528 38.78 -50.20 9.04
C VAL A 528 39.62 -49.53 7.94
N GLU A 529 39.13 -48.42 7.40
CA GLU A 529 39.76 -47.78 6.23
C GLU A 529 41.21 -47.36 6.53
N GLN A 530 41.48 -46.86 7.73
CA GLN A 530 42.81 -46.40 8.11
C GLN A 530 43.12 -46.71 9.57
N PHE A 531 44.37 -47.04 9.88
CA PHE A 531 44.83 -47.22 11.26
C PHE A 531 44.91 -45.86 11.96
N THR A 532 43.77 -45.35 12.43
CA THR A 532 43.64 -44.11 13.21
C THR A 532 42.52 -44.26 14.24
N ASN A 533 42.55 -43.47 15.33
CA ASN A 533 41.48 -43.51 16.35
C ASN A 533 40.11 -43.14 15.77
N ARG A 534 40.06 -42.19 14.83
CA ARG A 534 38.82 -41.76 14.19
C ARG A 534 38.20 -42.89 13.36
N ALA A 535 38.98 -43.54 12.52
CA ALA A 535 38.47 -44.66 11.72
C ALA A 535 38.03 -45.85 12.60
N LEU A 536 38.63 -46.02 13.79
CA LEU A 536 38.15 -46.97 14.79
C LEU A 536 36.83 -46.53 15.43
N ASP A 537 36.64 -45.25 15.73
CA ASP A 537 35.35 -44.72 16.20
C ASP A 537 34.26 -44.97 15.16
N ASP A 538 34.55 -44.63 13.90
CA ASP A 538 33.63 -44.79 12.78
C ASP A 538 33.25 -46.28 12.62
N ALA A 539 34.23 -47.19 12.64
CA ALA A 539 33.97 -48.63 12.55
C ALA A 539 33.23 -49.20 13.79
N GLU A 540 33.50 -48.69 14.98
CA GLU A 540 32.80 -49.08 16.20
C GLU A 540 31.33 -48.65 16.18
N GLU A 541 31.01 -47.47 15.64
CA GLU A 541 29.64 -46.99 15.45
C GLU A 541 28.90 -47.76 14.35
N GLU A 542 29.56 -48.07 13.23
CA GLU A 542 28.94 -48.71 12.07
C GLU A 542 28.70 -50.21 12.26
N VAL A 543 29.71 -50.95 12.75
CA VAL A 543 29.69 -52.42 12.75
C VAL A 543 29.92 -53.05 14.12
N GLY A 544 30.32 -52.26 15.12
CA GLY A 544 30.69 -52.73 16.46
C GLY A 544 32.01 -53.51 16.47
N LEU A 545 32.93 -53.14 17.37
CA LEU A 545 34.19 -53.83 17.59
C LEU A 545 34.18 -54.51 18.96
N THR A 546 34.43 -55.81 18.98
CA THR A 546 34.37 -56.64 20.17
C THR A 546 35.59 -57.55 20.30
N ARG A 547 35.83 -58.02 21.52
CA ARG A 547 36.91 -58.96 21.81
C ARG A 547 36.82 -60.21 20.94
N GLY A 548 37.95 -60.57 20.32
CA GLY A 548 38.08 -61.73 19.45
C GLY A 548 37.73 -61.46 17.98
N ASP A 549 37.39 -60.23 17.62
CA ASP A 549 37.21 -59.85 16.21
C ASP A 549 38.54 -59.88 15.44
N ILE A 550 38.45 -60.13 14.14
CA ILE A 550 39.57 -59.97 13.21
C ILE A 550 39.41 -58.61 12.55
N ILE A 551 40.42 -57.75 12.69
CA ILE A 551 40.36 -56.38 12.18
C ILE A 551 41.30 -56.24 11.00
N TYR A 552 40.79 -55.77 9.87
CA TYR A 552 41.58 -55.47 8.68
C TYR A 552 41.68 -53.96 8.49
N PHE A 553 42.90 -53.44 8.56
CA PHE A 553 43.21 -52.06 8.19
C PHE A 553 43.64 -51.99 6.73
N ARG A 554 42.87 -51.31 5.87
CA ARG A 554 43.24 -51.10 4.46
C ARG A 554 44.53 -50.29 4.33
N ASP A 555 44.70 -49.28 5.19
CA ASP A 555 45.94 -48.51 5.31
C ASP A 555 46.40 -48.43 6.77
N ALA A 556 47.47 -49.16 7.08
CA ALA A 556 48.08 -49.20 8.41
C ALA A 556 49.10 -48.08 8.68
N SER A 557 49.37 -47.21 7.70
CA SER A 557 50.42 -46.17 7.82
C SER A 557 50.00 -44.91 8.58
N GLY A 558 48.72 -44.80 8.97
CA GLY A 558 48.10 -43.56 9.43
C GLY A 558 48.39 -43.11 10.86
N ALA A 559 48.64 -44.00 11.82
CA ALA A 559 48.83 -43.65 13.23
C ALA A 559 49.87 -44.51 13.96
N GLY A 560 50.29 -44.00 15.12
CA GLY A 560 51.32 -44.61 15.96
C GLY A 560 50.77 -45.25 17.25
N ARG A 561 51.52 -45.06 18.33
CA ARG A 561 51.28 -45.64 19.66
C ARG A 561 49.85 -45.52 20.20
N SER A 562 49.23 -44.34 20.11
CA SER A 562 47.90 -44.11 20.70
C SER A 562 46.79 -44.95 20.05
N THR A 563 46.92 -45.25 18.75
CA THR A 563 45.96 -46.11 18.04
C THR A 563 46.23 -47.57 18.32
N ALA A 564 47.50 -47.97 18.43
CA ALA A 564 47.84 -49.31 18.88
C ALA A 564 47.34 -49.60 20.31
N GLU A 565 47.46 -48.65 21.25
CA GLU A 565 46.94 -48.78 22.61
C GLU A 565 45.42 -48.99 22.61
N ARG A 566 44.69 -48.19 21.82
CA ARG A 566 43.24 -48.33 21.67
C ARG A 566 42.83 -49.66 21.03
N VAL A 567 43.54 -50.11 20.00
CA VAL A 567 43.27 -51.42 19.39
C VAL A 567 43.56 -52.55 20.37
N ALA A 568 44.59 -52.39 21.23
CA ALA A 568 44.90 -53.37 22.24
C ALA A 568 43.81 -53.52 23.31
N GLU A 569 43.12 -52.43 23.65
CA GLU A 569 41.96 -52.46 24.57
C GLU A 569 40.79 -53.29 24.02
N ILE A 570 40.65 -53.40 22.70
CA ILE A 570 39.60 -54.21 22.04
C ILE A 570 39.90 -55.71 22.18
N GLU A 571 41.17 -56.09 22.33
CA GLU A 571 41.64 -57.49 22.35
C GLU A 571 41.18 -58.28 21.10
N PRO A 572 41.55 -57.86 19.87
CA PRO A 572 41.22 -58.58 18.65
C PRO A 572 41.94 -59.93 18.58
N ARG A 573 41.36 -60.89 17.86
CA ARG A 573 41.99 -62.21 17.62
C ARG A 573 43.21 -62.08 16.72
N ALA A 574 43.14 -61.22 15.70
CA ALA A 574 44.25 -60.92 14.80
C ALA A 574 44.02 -59.57 14.10
N ILE A 575 45.11 -58.93 13.69
CA ILE A 575 45.11 -57.73 12.85
C ILE A 575 45.72 -58.06 11.49
N ILE A 576 44.98 -57.75 10.44
CA ILE A 576 45.47 -57.79 9.06
C ILE A 576 45.77 -56.35 8.63
N ARG A 577 46.94 -56.10 8.06
CA ARG A 577 47.35 -54.75 7.63
C ARG A 577 47.68 -54.66 6.15
N GLY A 578 47.08 -53.68 5.47
CA GLY A 578 47.59 -53.13 4.22
C GLY A 578 48.59 -52.00 4.52
N GLY A 579 49.81 -52.09 4.00
CA GLY A 579 50.88 -51.14 4.33
C GLY A 579 51.63 -51.44 5.64
N GLY A 580 52.50 -50.51 6.07
CA GLY A 580 53.39 -50.69 7.21
C GLY A 580 52.92 -49.97 8.46
N LEU A 581 53.16 -50.57 9.62
CA LEU A 581 52.99 -49.92 10.93
C LEU A 581 54.24 -49.10 11.29
N SER A 582 54.06 -48.07 12.11
CA SER A 582 55.20 -47.42 12.76
C SER A 582 55.85 -48.33 13.81
N ASP A 583 57.15 -48.21 14.04
CA ASP A 583 57.87 -49.01 15.05
C ASP A 583 57.22 -48.93 16.44
N ALA A 584 56.72 -47.74 16.81
CA ALA A 584 56.05 -47.51 18.08
C ALA A 584 54.65 -48.15 18.17
N ALA A 585 53.96 -48.35 17.04
CA ALA A 585 52.68 -49.07 17.01
C ALA A 585 52.91 -50.59 17.02
N ASP A 586 53.92 -51.06 16.28
CA ASP A 586 54.33 -52.46 16.26
C ASP A 586 54.78 -52.94 17.65
N GLU A 587 55.58 -52.14 18.37
CA GLU A 587 56.02 -52.46 19.73
C GLU A 587 54.84 -52.59 20.71
N VAL A 588 53.85 -51.69 20.65
CA VAL A 588 52.67 -51.74 21.54
C VAL A 588 51.79 -52.96 21.25
N LEU A 589 51.53 -53.26 19.99
CA LEU A 589 50.75 -54.45 19.61
C LEU A 589 51.49 -55.74 19.97
N PHE A 590 52.82 -55.72 19.86
CA PHE A 590 53.69 -56.82 20.26
C PHE A 590 53.65 -57.07 21.76
N GLU A 591 53.82 -56.02 22.58
CA GLU A 591 53.72 -56.10 24.05
C GLU A 591 52.33 -56.56 24.51
N ALA A 592 51.28 -56.17 23.78
CA ALA A 592 49.91 -56.59 24.03
C ALA A 592 49.62 -58.05 23.59
N GLY A 593 50.56 -58.71 22.92
CA GLY A 593 50.41 -60.09 22.46
C GLY A 593 49.44 -60.26 21.29
N ILE A 594 49.27 -59.21 20.46
CA ILE A 594 48.28 -59.20 19.39
C ILE A 594 48.92 -59.62 18.07
N PRO A 595 48.43 -60.70 17.42
CA PRO A 595 48.96 -61.14 16.14
C PRO A 595 48.72 -60.11 15.03
N VAL A 596 49.79 -59.78 14.29
CA VAL A 596 49.75 -58.86 13.14
C VAL A 596 50.36 -59.51 11.90
N GLY A 597 49.59 -59.58 10.82
CA GLY A 597 50.04 -60.10 9.52
C GLY A 597 49.71 -59.20 8.34
N SER A 598 50.38 -59.43 7.21
CA SER A 598 50.15 -58.64 5.99
C SER A 598 48.84 -59.06 5.33
N ALA A 599 48.12 -58.12 4.73
CA ALA A 599 46.99 -58.44 3.85
C ALA A 599 47.40 -59.26 2.62
N GLU A 600 48.70 -59.30 2.27
CA GLU A 600 49.24 -60.12 1.20
C GLU A 600 49.33 -61.62 1.56
N ASP A 601 49.30 -61.94 2.86
CA ASP A 601 49.43 -63.32 3.37
C ASP A 601 48.07 -64.03 3.47
N VAL A 602 46.96 -63.33 3.21
CA VAL A 602 45.59 -63.79 3.44
C VAL A 602 44.66 -63.40 2.29
N SER A 603 43.75 -64.29 1.91
CA SER A 603 42.82 -64.13 0.80
C SER A 603 41.52 -63.44 1.25
N ILE A 604 41.55 -62.12 1.41
CA ILE A 604 40.38 -61.34 1.83
C ILE A 604 39.36 -61.22 0.70
N GLN A 605 38.12 -61.63 0.96
CA GLN A 605 36.98 -61.43 0.06
C GLN A 605 36.10 -60.31 0.60
N GLU A 606 36.16 -59.14 -0.06
CA GLU A 606 35.33 -57.97 0.28
C GLU A 606 34.02 -57.97 -0.52
N ILE A 607 32.89 -57.85 0.19
CA ILE A 607 31.56 -57.68 -0.39
C ILE A 607 30.89 -56.50 0.33
N ASP A 608 30.76 -55.38 -0.38
CA ASP A 608 30.28 -54.09 0.17
C ASP A 608 31.06 -53.68 1.44
N GLU A 609 30.42 -53.62 2.61
CA GLU A 609 31.04 -53.20 3.90
C GLU A 609 31.54 -54.39 4.75
N LEU A 610 31.48 -55.62 4.21
CA LEU A 610 31.83 -56.85 4.91
C LEU A 610 33.02 -57.54 4.23
N ALA A 611 33.99 -57.99 5.02
CA ALA A 611 35.08 -58.85 4.55
C ALA A 611 34.98 -60.24 5.20
N VAL A 612 35.33 -61.28 4.46
CA VAL A 612 35.49 -62.64 4.99
C VAL A 612 36.83 -63.23 4.58
N VAL A 613 37.38 -64.06 5.46
CA VAL A 613 38.66 -64.75 5.28
C VAL A 613 38.51 -66.21 5.70
N ASP A 614 39.29 -67.11 5.11
CA ASP A 614 39.36 -68.50 5.54
C ASP A 614 40.01 -68.59 6.93
N ASP A 615 39.33 -69.20 7.89
CA ASP A 615 39.80 -69.34 9.27
C ASP A 615 41.17 -70.03 9.33
N ALA A 616 41.45 -70.96 8.41
CA ALA A 616 42.74 -71.64 8.34
C ALA A 616 43.89 -70.69 7.93
N GLU A 617 43.62 -69.66 7.12
CA GLU A 617 44.62 -68.65 6.75
C GLU A 617 44.87 -67.68 7.93
N ILE A 618 43.86 -67.42 8.75
CA ILE A 618 44.02 -66.63 9.99
C ILE A 618 44.83 -67.40 11.03
N GLU A 619 44.58 -68.70 11.21
CA GLU A 619 45.39 -69.54 12.08
C GLU A 619 46.87 -69.55 11.64
N ALA A 620 47.12 -69.74 10.33
CA ALA A 620 48.47 -69.69 9.79
C ALA A 620 49.17 -68.32 10.00
N LEU A 621 48.42 -67.23 9.90
CA LEU A 621 48.93 -65.87 10.17
C LEU A 621 49.32 -65.69 11.65
N ILE A 622 48.51 -66.23 12.57
CA ILE A 622 48.79 -66.20 14.01
C ILE A 622 50.03 -67.03 14.32
N ASP A 623 50.12 -68.26 13.80
CA ASP A 623 51.26 -69.15 13.99
C ASP A 623 52.57 -68.51 13.50
N ASP A 624 52.58 -67.89 12.30
CA ASP A 624 53.76 -67.18 11.77
C ASP A 624 54.16 -66.00 12.66
N TRP A 625 53.19 -65.26 13.19
CA TRP A 625 53.46 -64.17 14.11
C TRP A 625 54.05 -64.67 15.43
N GLU A 626 53.53 -65.77 15.99
CA GLU A 626 54.05 -66.38 17.22
C GLU A 626 55.50 -66.86 17.07
N ASP A 627 55.83 -67.49 15.94
CA ASP A 627 57.20 -67.91 15.60
C ASP A 627 58.17 -66.71 15.52
N ARG A 628 57.72 -65.63 14.87
CA ARG A 628 58.48 -64.36 14.80
C ARG A 628 58.60 -63.71 16.17
N ALA A 629 57.56 -63.76 16.99
CA ALA A 629 57.55 -63.19 18.33
C ALA A 629 58.51 -63.91 19.26
N GLU A 630 58.53 -65.24 19.24
CA GLU A 630 59.47 -66.03 20.03
C GLU A 630 60.92 -65.75 19.64
N SER A 631 61.18 -65.55 18.34
CA SER A 631 62.49 -65.16 17.82
C SER A 631 62.90 -63.76 18.30
N ARG A 632 61.99 -62.77 18.22
CA ARG A 632 62.21 -61.40 18.70
C ARG A 632 62.46 -61.35 20.22
N GLU A 633 61.73 -62.13 21.01
CA GLU A 633 61.96 -62.22 22.45
C GLU A 633 63.32 -62.83 22.79
N ARG A 634 63.77 -63.87 22.05
CA ARG A 634 65.09 -64.47 22.24
C ARG A 634 66.21 -63.47 21.93
N GLU A 635 66.05 -62.69 20.86
CA GLU A 635 67.00 -61.62 20.51
C GLU A 635 67.02 -60.49 21.54
N GLN A 636 65.86 -60.05 22.04
CA GLN A 636 65.79 -59.05 23.12
C GLN A 636 66.44 -59.57 24.41
N LYS A 637 66.20 -60.83 24.80
CA LYS A 637 66.84 -61.47 25.96
C LYS A 637 68.36 -61.55 25.78
N ALA A 638 68.84 -61.87 24.58
CA ALA A 638 70.27 -61.89 24.27
C ALA A 638 70.89 -60.48 24.32
N SER A 639 70.21 -59.48 23.76
CA SER A 639 70.62 -58.07 23.79
C SER A 639 70.64 -57.50 25.21
N MET A 640 69.65 -57.81 26.04
CA MET A 640 69.59 -57.41 27.45
C MET A 640 70.69 -58.06 28.28
N VAL A 641 71.04 -59.31 27.99
CA VAL A 641 72.19 -60.01 28.62
C VAL A 641 73.51 -59.37 28.20
N ASP A 642 73.68 -58.99 26.93
CA ASP A 642 74.86 -58.27 26.45
C ASP A 642 74.96 -56.85 27.03
N GLU A 643 73.83 -56.15 27.19
CA GLU A 643 73.74 -54.84 27.85
C GLU A 643 74.12 -54.94 29.34
N LEU A 644 73.56 -55.90 30.08
CA LEU A 644 73.93 -56.20 31.47
C LEU A 644 75.42 -56.57 31.60
N ILE A 645 75.97 -57.36 30.66
CA ILE A 645 77.40 -57.68 30.62
C ILE A 645 78.23 -56.41 30.34
N SER A 646 77.76 -55.52 29.47
CA SER A 646 78.44 -54.27 29.13
C SER A 646 78.44 -53.26 30.30
N GLU A 647 77.34 -53.18 31.04
CA GLU A 647 77.18 -52.36 32.24
C GLU A 647 78.05 -52.91 33.38
N HIS A 648 78.11 -54.23 33.56
CA HIS A 648 79.05 -54.87 34.49
C HIS A 648 80.52 -54.67 34.08
N ARG A 649 80.83 -54.64 32.77
CA ARG A 649 82.18 -54.32 32.25
C ARG A 649 82.57 -52.87 32.48
N ALA A 650 81.61 -51.95 32.48
CA ALA A 650 81.82 -50.54 32.80
C ALA A 650 82.05 -50.33 34.31
N ASP A 651 81.31 -51.04 35.17
CA ASP A 651 81.48 -50.98 36.63
C ASP A 651 82.78 -51.63 37.12
N THR A 652 83.28 -52.67 36.45
CA THR A 652 84.56 -53.32 36.83
C THR A 652 85.80 -52.50 36.45
N LYS A 653 85.67 -51.42 35.65
CA LYS A 653 86.76 -50.46 35.34
C LYS A 653 86.75 -49.20 36.23
N SER A 654 85.75 -49.02 37.08
CA SER A 654 85.68 -47.94 38.09
C SER A 654 86.00 -48.40 39.52
N GLY A 655 86.27 -49.69 39.74
CA GLY A 655 86.63 -50.26 41.04
C GLY A 655 87.95 -51.03 41.02
N GLY A 656 89.08 -50.33 40.86
CA GLY A 656 90.42 -50.91 40.92
C GLY A 656 91.54 -49.86 40.86
N SER A 657 91.86 -49.27 42.01
CA SER A 657 93.23 -48.84 42.35
C SER A 657 94.06 -50.04 42.77
#